data_AF-A0A4S8KYT6-F1
#
_entry.id   AF-A0A4S8KYT6-F1
#
_cell.length_a   1.000
_cell.length_b   1.000
_cell.length_c   1.000
_cell.angle_alpha   90.00
_cell.angle_beta   90.00
_cell.angle_gamma   90.00
#
_symmetry.space_group_name_H-M   'P 1'
#
loop_
_entity.id
_entity.type
_entity.pdbx_description
1 polymer ?
#
loop_
_entity_poly.entity_id
_entity_poly.type
_entity_poly.pdbx_seq_one_letter_code
_entity_poly.pdbx_strand_id
1 'polypeptide(L)'
;MSGLILHRCHFPGCLRTFKREQDLTKHCNIKHTGSASSSQSSNPPTQEPLLFGARSPSPFLPDDNAGSLGGPVVSPTLQTPQDTKYFHPYLNGEKCDSNGLPLPPNSPPSPHPDVQNVWEPFADEVQFRLADFIFRKAQMSQENIDELLDIWALDASRYGAGSGPFANHKDMYSAIDNIRVGSAPWKCYETVPDFGPSANVPDWKKTTYRVWYRDPDTVITNMLSNPDFAKEFDAAPYVHVDRNGKRRWSDYMSANYAWRHATKIYENDPTTEGAMYCPIILGADKTTVSVATGHVEYHPLYLSIGNLHNSARRGHRNSVVPIGFLAIPKADRKYDSDVQFRLFKKQLYHSSLAAILSSLRPGMTTPVIRQCPDGYYRRVIYDLGAFIADYPEQVYLCGIVQGWCPRCMAPSSNLDIPAERRSRFLNGVFLHEYEGDSTVLWDNFGIDDGVQPFTTLFPRADIHEMISADLLHQIIKGCFKDMLVQWSLEYLAIVHGADEANKIIDDIDHRIALVPAFPGLRRFPHGRRFKQWTGDDSKALMKVFLSAVAEHLPENMMKCLSSFLDFCYLVRRSDINEDSLKLIQDRLDAFHFYRQVFLTTGVRQSFCLPRMHSMVHYPFLIQEFGAPNGLCSTITESRHITAVKRPWRRSNRWNALSQMLLTNQRIDKLLALRADLVERGLVLALHRPPPDPFDIEQQDVGAVERDTVLADVFLARTHETNYPHSLGDLANYIQQPLFPHLVRAFLQNQLYPDALTPGLEQDLTDITSRIFVYHSAVAHFYAPSDTSGIRGMTRERIRSTPFWRGRARRDCVLVVTNQLRSGFRGMSVARVFLFFSFKHDNILYQCALIHWFNAVGQRPDVKTGMWMVKPSYYGTSSQHPSLAVVHIDTILRGVHILPVYGRNLIPSRLHYSMSLDIFSTFYVNHYADHHANEIIF
;
A
#
# COMPACT_ATOMS: atom_id res chain seq x y z
N MET A 1 18.73 46.47 -11.53
CA MET A 1 19.79 46.29 -10.52
C MET A 1 19.13 46.34 -9.15
N SER A 2 19.16 45.19 -8.46
CA SER A 2 18.84 45.02 -7.05
C SER A 2 19.75 43.88 -6.62
N GLY A 3 20.71 44.15 -5.73
CA GLY A 3 21.76 43.19 -5.36
C GLY A 3 21.18 41.93 -4.75
N LEU A 4 21.57 40.77 -5.27
CA LEU A 4 21.22 39.48 -4.70
C LEU A 4 22.10 39.23 -3.47
N ILE A 5 21.50 39.27 -2.29
CA ILE A 5 22.11 38.83 -1.03
C ILE A 5 22.06 37.30 -1.02
N LEU A 6 23.22 36.64 -0.90
CA LEU A 6 23.31 35.20 -0.72
C LEU A 6 23.34 34.86 0.77
N HIS A 7 22.56 33.87 1.17
CA HIS A 7 22.46 33.44 2.56
C HIS A 7 23.28 32.15 2.77
N ARG A 8 24.26 32.18 3.69
CA ARG A 8 25.16 31.06 3.99
C ARG A 8 24.62 30.22 5.15
N CYS A 9 24.82 28.90 5.10
CA CYS A 9 24.47 28.04 6.23
C CYS A 9 25.36 28.34 7.45
N HIS A 10 24.74 28.56 8.60
CA HIS A 10 25.42 28.97 9.84
C HIS A 10 26.00 27.78 10.65
N PHE A 11 25.73 26.54 10.26
CA PHE A 11 26.21 25.35 10.98
C PHE A 11 27.71 25.09 10.71
N PRO A 12 28.55 24.92 11.76
CA PRO A 12 29.98 24.66 11.60
C PRO A 12 30.24 23.43 10.72
N GLY A 13 31.04 23.59 9.66
CA GLY A 13 31.35 22.54 8.69
C GLY A 13 30.40 22.44 7.49
N CYS A 14 29.33 23.23 7.43
CA CYS A 14 28.43 23.28 6.28
C CYS A 14 28.76 24.47 5.36
N LEU A 15 29.26 24.18 4.14
CA LEU A 15 29.75 25.20 3.20
C LEU A 15 28.71 25.66 2.16
N ARG A 16 27.42 25.33 2.33
CA ARG A 16 26.38 25.64 1.32
C ARG A 16 25.85 27.08 1.43
N THR A 17 25.56 27.68 0.28
CA THR A 17 24.98 29.03 0.12
C THR A 17 23.71 28.99 -0.74
N PHE A 18 22.75 29.86 -0.44
CA PHE A 18 21.41 29.86 -1.04
C PHE A 18 21.01 31.24 -1.53
N LYS A 19 20.32 31.28 -2.68
CA LYS A 19 19.82 32.51 -3.33
C LYS A 19 18.61 33.15 -2.63
N ARG A 20 17.95 32.40 -1.75
CA ARG A 20 16.78 32.86 -0.99
C ARG A 20 16.92 32.37 0.44
N GLU A 21 16.60 33.23 1.40
CA GLU A 21 16.62 32.90 2.83
C GLU A 21 15.73 31.69 3.18
N GLN A 22 14.66 31.48 2.41
CA GLN A 22 13.76 30.33 2.56
C GLN A 22 14.44 28.99 2.17
N ASP A 23 15.34 29.00 1.20
CA ASP A 23 16.08 27.79 0.78
C ASP A 23 17.19 27.45 1.78
N LEU A 24 17.79 28.48 2.39
CA LEU A 24 18.67 28.32 3.56
C LEU A 24 17.88 27.75 4.75
N THR A 25 16.72 28.32 5.05
CA THR A 25 15.86 27.88 6.16
C THR A 25 15.44 26.43 5.98
N LYS A 26 15.07 26.03 4.75
CA LYS A 26 14.77 24.64 4.41
C LYS A 26 15.99 23.73 4.51
N HIS A 27 17.15 24.15 4.02
CA HIS A 27 18.39 23.37 4.17
C HIS A 27 18.73 23.12 5.65
N CYS A 28 18.62 24.14 6.49
CA CYS A 28 18.78 24.01 7.94
C CYS A 28 17.73 23.06 8.54
N ASN A 29 16.47 23.17 8.11
CA ASN A 29 15.37 22.32 8.59
C ASN A 29 15.43 20.86 8.09
N ILE A 30 16.15 20.57 7.01
CA ILE A 30 16.26 19.23 6.41
C ILE A 30 17.55 18.53 6.86
N LYS A 31 18.65 19.27 6.99
CA LYS A 31 19.99 18.69 7.19
C LYS A 31 20.55 18.89 8.60
N HIS A 32 20.01 19.84 9.38
CA HIS A 32 20.56 20.20 10.70
C HIS A 32 19.54 20.12 11.85
N THR A 33 18.32 19.64 11.61
CA THR A 33 17.34 19.32 12.67
C THR A 33 17.78 18.08 13.43
N GLY A 34 18.58 18.31 14.48
CA GLY A 34 19.10 17.27 15.37
C GLY A 34 20.29 17.71 16.23
N SER A 35 20.91 18.86 15.93
CA SER A 35 22.06 19.37 16.70
C SER A 35 21.79 20.77 17.23
N ALA A 36 21.05 20.85 18.32
CA ALA A 36 21.07 22.00 19.21
C ALA A 36 21.13 21.50 20.66
N SER A 37 22.28 20.98 21.05
CA SER A 37 22.71 20.99 22.46
C SER A 37 24.23 20.94 22.54
N SER A 38 24.76 21.75 23.47
CA SER A 38 26.15 21.86 23.92
C SER A 38 27.15 22.65 23.06
N SER A 39 27.30 23.93 23.40
CA SER A 39 28.64 24.51 23.60
C SER A 39 28.58 25.46 24.80
N GLN A 40 29.09 24.97 25.93
CA GLN A 40 29.44 25.78 27.09
C GLN A 40 30.64 26.65 26.75
N SER A 41 30.60 27.94 27.08
CA SER A 41 31.82 28.71 27.33
C SER A 41 31.71 29.43 28.67
N SER A 42 32.82 29.36 29.40
CA SER A 42 33.04 29.72 30.78
C SER A 42 33.27 31.23 30.98
N ASN A 43 32.73 31.79 32.06
CA ASN A 43 33.15 33.08 32.63
C ASN A 43 34.50 32.92 33.36
N PRO A 44 35.31 34.00 33.48
CA PRO A 44 35.44 34.70 34.78
C PRO A 44 35.78 36.23 34.61
N PRO A 45 36.19 37.00 35.65
CA PRO A 45 35.31 37.82 36.48
C PRO A 45 35.65 39.35 36.51
N THR A 46 34.79 40.07 37.22
CA THR A 46 34.65 41.51 37.57
C THR A 46 35.92 42.31 37.94
N GLN A 47 36.00 43.60 37.53
CA GLN A 47 36.28 44.80 38.39
C GLN A 47 36.34 46.14 37.61
N GLU A 48 35.67 47.16 38.16
CA GLU A 48 35.72 48.63 37.92
C GLU A 48 36.98 49.29 38.55
N PRO A 49 37.17 50.64 38.57
CA PRO A 49 36.92 51.74 37.60
C PRO A 49 38.14 52.73 37.50
N LEU A 50 38.06 53.85 36.74
CA LEU A 50 38.54 55.21 37.14
C LEU A 50 38.42 56.32 36.05
N LEU A 51 37.61 57.31 36.42
CA LEU A 51 37.43 58.77 36.15
C LEU A 51 38.52 59.74 35.56
N PHE A 52 37.96 60.89 35.10
CA PHE A 52 38.45 62.27 34.87
C PHE A 52 39.11 62.63 33.51
N GLY A 53 38.80 63.72 32.79
CA GLY A 53 37.88 64.83 33.02
C GLY A 53 37.92 65.93 31.92
N ALA A 54 36.73 66.49 31.65
CA ALA A 54 36.39 67.92 31.53
C ALA A 54 36.86 68.84 30.36
N ARG A 55 35.87 69.36 29.61
CA ARG A 55 35.50 70.81 29.54
C ARG A 55 34.27 71.05 28.63
N SER A 56 33.30 71.79 29.14
CA SER A 56 32.18 72.46 28.43
C SER A 56 32.34 73.99 28.62
N PRO A 57 31.60 74.88 27.90
CA PRO A 57 30.15 75.06 28.08
C PRO A 57 29.32 75.21 26.77
N SER A 58 28.04 74.84 26.87
CA SER A 58 26.95 74.90 25.86
C SER A 58 26.30 76.30 25.78
N PRO A 59 25.16 76.57 25.05
CA PRO A 59 23.84 75.88 25.17
C PRO A 59 23.00 75.71 23.87
N PHE A 60 22.02 74.78 23.89
CA PHE A 60 20.57 75.05 23.70
C PHE A 60 19.72 73.75 23.56
N LEU A 61 18.92 73.47 24.61
CA LEU A 61 17.60 72.75 24.73
C LEU A 61 17.47 71.26 24.33
N PRO A 62 16.39 70.56 24.76
CA PRO A 62 15.65 70.54 26.05
C PRO A 62 15.41 69.10 26.57
N ASP A 63 15.00 68.93 27.84
CA ASP A 63 14.59 67.62 28.38
C ASP A 63 13.26 67.70 29.17
N ASP A 64 12.40 66.73 28.81
CA ASP A 64 11.60 65.82 29.64
C ASP A 64 10.64 66.26 30.76
N ASN A 65 9.49 65.57 30.77
CA ASN A 65 9.13 64.79 31.95
C ASN A 65 8.26 63.55 31.65
N ALA A 66 8.47 62.53 32.49
CA ALA A 66 8.21 61.11 32.30
C ALA A 66 6.89 60.56 32.90
N GLY A 67 6.56 59.29 32.60
CA GLY A 67 5.69 58.46 33.45
C GLY A 67 5.15 57.14 32.87
N SER A 68 5.70 56.00 33.33
CA SER A 68 5.13 54.63 33.39
C SER A 68 5.20 53.70 32.16
N LEU A 69 6.20 52.80 32.17
CA LEU A 69 6.38 51.66 31.25
C LEU A 69 5.61 50.41 31.72
N GLY A 70 4.67 49.93 30.91
CA GLY A 70 4.11 48.58 30.95
C GLY A 70 5.03 47.56 30.27
N GLY A 71 4.93 46.29 30.69
CA GLY A 71 5.78 45.19 30.24
C GLY A 71 5.72 44.87 28.73
N PRO A 72 6.63 44.02 28.22
CA PRO A 72 6.75 43.74 26.80
C PRO A 72 5.49 43.04 26.29
N VAL A 73 4.83 43.68 25.33
CA VAL A 73 3.77 43.10 24.52
C VAL A 73 4.35 41.90 23.77
N VAL A 74 3.93 40.70 24.18
CA VAL A 74 4.17 39.47 23.43
C VAL A 74 3.36 39.57 22.14
N SER A 75 4.04 39.79 21.03
CA SER A 75 3.46 39.64 19.69
C SER A 75 2.81 38.26 19.61
N PRO A 76 1.53 38.13 19.22
CA PRO A 76 0.91 36.82 19.04
C PRO A 76 1.68 36.11 17.94
N THR A 77 2.43 35.08 18.33
CA THR A 77 3.01 34.10 17.42
C THR A 77 1.84 33.54 16.62
N LEU A 78 1.71 33.93 15.35
CA LEU A 78 0.90 33.22 14.37
C LEU A 78 1.45 31.80 14.31
N GLN A 79 0.90 30.92 15.15
CA GLN A 79 1.15 29.49 15.06
C GLN A 79 0.61 29.07 13.70
N THR A 80 1.52 28.73 12.80
CA THR A 80 1.17 28.04 11.56
C THR A 80 0.35 26.81 11.97
N PRO A 81 -0.88 26.61 11.46
CA PRO A 81 -1.72 25.51 11.89
C PRO A 81 -0.97 24.19 11.76
N GLN A 82 -0.78 23.51 12.87
CA GLN A 82 -0.22 22.17 12.87
C GLN A 82 -1.31 21.17 12.48
N ASP A 83 -0.87 20.10 11.84
CA ASP A 83 -1.73 18.97 11.56
C ASP A 83 -2.28 18.39 12.87
N THR A 84 -3.59 18.22 13.00
CA THR A 84 -4.24 17.94 14.29
C THR A 84 -5.19 16.76 14.21
N LYS A 85 -5.10 15.84 15.19
CA LYS A 85 -6.06 14.76 15.41
C LYS A 85 -6.94 15.09 16.62
N TYR A 86 -8.25 15.16 16.42
CA TYR A 86 -9.25 15.32 17.47
C TYR A 86 -9.83 13.96 17.82
N PHE A 87 -9.48 13.42 18.98
CA PHE A 87 -9.98 12.12 19.43
C PHE A 87 -11.42 12.21 19.96
N HIS A 88 -12.13 11.10 19.88
CA HIS A 88 -13.50 11.00 20.36
C HIS A 88 -13.57 11.32 21.87
N PRO A 89 -14.54 12.16 22.32
CA PRO A 89 -14.54 12.69 23.68
C PRO A 89 -14.83 11.63 24.75
N TYR A 90 -15.66 10.63 24.46
CA TYR A 90 -16.12 9.65 25.45
C TYR A 90 -15.38 8.31 25.38
N LEU A 91 -15.41 7.63 24.22
CA LEU A 91 -14.61 6.42 23.97
C LEU A 91 -13.19 6.79 23.52
N ASN A 92 -12.40 7.29 24.46
CA ASN A 92 -11.03 7.78 24.27
C ASN A 92 -9.94 6.70 24.50
N GLY A 93 -10.33 5.48 24.89
CA GLY A 93 -9.40 4.38 25.15
C GLY A 93 -8.46 4.63 26.33
N GLU A 94 -9.02 5.07 27.45
CA GLU A 94 -8.31 5.30 28.71
C GLU A 94 -7.53 4.06 29.15
N LYS A 95 -6.31 4.32 29.61
CA LYS A 95 -5.39 3.29 30.12
C LYS A 95 -5.84 2.85 31.51
N CYS A 96 -5.92 1.55 31.71
CA CYS A 96 -6.23 0.94 32.99
C CYS A 96 -5.21 -0.15 33.36
N ASP A 97 -5.31 -0.65 34.59
CA ASP A 97 -4.58 -1.82 35.05
C ASP A 97 -5.27 -3.14 34.62
N SER A 98 -4.71 -4.29 35.00
CA SER A 98 -5.27 -5.61 34.68
C SER A 98 -6.64 -5.87 35.32
N ASN A 99 -7.06 -5.07 36.31
CA ASN A 99 -8.35 -5.16 36.98
C ASN A 99 -9.37 -4.18 36.38
N GLY A 100 -8.96 -3.35 35.41
CA GLY A 100 -9.82 -2.37 34.76
C GLY A 100 -9.92 -1.03 35.48
N LEU A 101 -9.07 -0.77 36.48
CA LEU A 101 -9.03 0.50 37.20
C LEU A 101 -8.21 1.55 36.43
N PRO A 102 -8.69 2.79 36.27
CA PRO A 102 -7.97 3.84 35.55
C PRO A 102 -6.57 4.10 36.13
N LEU A 103 -5.59 4.28 35.25
CA LEU A 103 -4.22 4.63 35.65
C LEU A 103 -4.03 6.15 35.74
N PRO A 104 -3.23 6.65 36.70
CA PRO A 104 -2.82 8.05 36.72
C PRO A 104 -2.10 8.46 35.43
N PRO A 105 -2.20 9.75 35.02
CA PRO A 105 -1.42 10.27 33.90
C PRO A 105 0.08 9.98 34.08
N ASN A 106 0.74 9.54 32.99
CA ASN A 106 2.17 9.16 32.95
C ASN A 106 2.58 7.88 33.70
N SER A 107 1.63 7.05 34.15
CA SER A 107 1.97 5.71 34.67
C SER A 107 2.72 4.90 33.60
N PRO A 108 3.82 4.19 33.94
CA PRO A 108 4.50 3.31 32.99
C PRO A 108 3.60 2.11 32.63
N PRO A 109 3.83 1.45 31.47
CA PRO A 109 3.15 0.20 31.17
C PRO A 109 3.52 -0.87 32.20
N SER A 110 2.63 -1.84 32.40
CA SER A 110 2.90 -2.95 33.31
C SER A 110 4.20 -3.67 32.89
N PRO A 111 5.13 -3.92 33.82
CA PRO A 111 6.34 -4.66 33.50
C PRO A 111 5.97 -6.06 32.99
N HIS A 112 6.75 -6.57 32.03
CA HIS A 112 6.59 -7.96 31.61
C HIS A 112 6.77 -8.88 32.82
N PRO A 113 5.97 -9.96 32.92
CA PRO A 113 6.17 -10.94 33.98
C PRO A 113 7.60 -11.49 33.90
N ASP A 114 8.24 -11.55 35.06
CA ASP A 114 9.56 -12.19 35.19
C ASP A 114 9.39 -13.69 34.94
N VAL A 115 10.02 -14.19 33.88
CA VAL A 115 9.93 -15.59 33.45
C VAL A 115 11.30 -16.23 33.58
N GLN A 116 11.36 -17.39 34.24
CA GLN A 116 12.60 -18.14 34.41
C GLN A 116 13.26 -18.51 33.08
N ASN A 117 12.45 -18.77 32.05
CA ASN A 117 12.91 -19.03 30.69
C ASN A 117 12.11 -18.21 29.67
N VAL A 118 12.73 -17.16 29.15
CA VAL A 118 12.17 -16.30 28.08
C VAL A 118 11.96 -17.03 26.75
N TRP A 119 12.62 -18.18 26.54
CA TRP A 119 12.51 -18.98 25.33
C TRP A 119 11.44 -20.06 25.44
N GLU A 120 10.75 -20.20 26.58
CA GLU A 120 9.77 -21.28 26.81
C GLU A 120 8.76 -21.35 25.65
N PRO A 121 8.54 -22.54 25.07
CA PRO A 121 8.92 -23.88 25.53
C PRO A 121 10.27 -24.40 25.04
N PHE A 122 11.06 -23.58 24.33
CA PHE A 122 12.41 -23.94 23.94
C PHE A 122 13.37 -23.80 25.12
N ALA A 123 14.38 -24.67 25.19
CA ALA A 123 15.41 -24.62 26.23
C ALA A 123 16.29 -23.36 26.11
N ASP A 124 16.54 -22.91 24.88
CA ASP A 124 17.45 -21.79 24.59
C ASP A 124 17.15 -21.12 23.22
N GLU A 125 17.97 -20.11 22.92
CA GLU A 125 17.94 -19.37 21.65
C GLU A 125 18.19 -20.25 20.42
N VAL A 126 19.06 -21.26 20.54
CA VAL A 126 19.45 -22.12 19.42
C VAL A 126 18.26 -22.96 18.98
N GLN A 127 17.57 -23.60 19.93
CA GLN A 127 16.37 -24.37 19.67
C GLN A 127 15.28 -23.51 19.00
N PHE A 128 15.01 -22.30 19.52
CA PHE A 128 14.02 -21.41 18.93
C PHE A 128 14.40 -21.01 17.50
N ARG A 129 15.63 -20.50 17.29
CA ARG A 129 16.07 -20.03 15.97
C ARG A 129 16.10 -21.17 14.95
N LEU A 130 16.48 -22.37 15.38
CA LEU A 130 16.49 -23.56 14.54
C LEU A 130 15.06 -23.97 14.15
N ALA A 131 14.16 -24.09 15.12
CA ALA A 131 12.76 -24.45 14.88
C ALA A 131 12.07 -23.42 13.96
N ASP A 132 12.28 -22.12 14.21
CA ASP A 132 11.76 -21.05 13.37
C ASP A 132 12.34 -21.10 11.95
N PHE A 133 13.65 -21.31 11.80
CA PHE A 133 14.28 -21.44 10.50
C PHE A 133 13.75 -22.64 9.72
N ILE A 134 13.80 -23.83 10.30
CA ILE A 134 13.41 -25.09 9.67
C ILE A 134 11.92 -25.08 9.31
N PHE A 135 11.05 -24.71 10.26
CA PHE A 135 9.61 -24.83 10.09
C PHE A 135 9.01 -23.71 9.23
N ARG A 136 9.37 -22.45 9.52
CA ARG A 136 8.75 -21.28 8.88
C ARG A 136 9.47 -20.86 7.61
N LYS A 137 10.82 -20.85 7.61
CA LYS A 137 11.61 -20.31 6.48
C LYS A 137 11.99 -21.39 5.46
N ALA A 138 12.59 -22.49 5.90
CA ALA A 138 13.04 -23.58 5.02
C ALA A 138 11.90 -24.51 4.59
N GLN A 139 10.83 -24.63 5.41
CA GLN A 139 9.68 -25.51 5.16
C GLN A 139 10.09 -26.97 4.90
N MET A 140 11.07 -27.44 5.68
CA MET A 140 11.67 -28.76 5.53
C MET A 140 10.65 -29.89 5.77
N SER A 141 10.80 -31.01 5.06
CA SER A 141 9.99 -32.23 5.27
C SER A 141 10.33 -32.87 6.61
N GLN A 142 9.41 -33.68 7.15
CA GLN A 142 9.66 -34.40 8.42
C GLN A 142 10.90 -35.30 8.33
N GLU A 143 11.05 -36.02 7.22
CA GLU A 143 12.22 -36.89 6.96
C GLU A 143 13.53 -36.10 6.91
N ASN A 144 13.58 -34.98 6.19
CA ASN A 144 14.80 -34.16 6.12
C ASN A 144 15.12 -33.49 7.46
N ILE A 145 14.12 -33.21 8.29
CA ILE A 145 14.32 -32.70 9.66
C ILE A 145 15.00 -33.77 10.51
N ASP A 146 14.49 -35.01 10.47
CA ASP A 146 15.06 -36.12 11.21
C ASP A 146 16.51 -36.37 10.75
N GLU A 147 16.77 -36.43 9.44
CA GLU A 147 18.12 -36.59 8.89
C GLU A 147 19.07 -35.47 9.34
N LEU A 148 18.62 -34.21 9.31
CA LEU A 148 19.43 -33.07 9.77
C LEU A 148 19.75 -33.16 11.26
N LEU A 149 18.79 -33.57 12.09
CA LEU A 149 18.97 -33.71 13.53
C LEU A 149 19.87 -34.90 13.87
N ASP A 150 19.80 -36.00 13.12
CA ASP A 150 20.71 -37.14 13.24
C ASP A 150 22.16 -36.75 12.90
N ILE A 151 22.36 -36.00 11.80
CA ILE A 151 23.68 -35.46 11.44
C ILE A 151 24.23 -34.56 12.55
N TRP A 152 23.39 -33.71 13.14
CA TRP A 152 23.80 -32.83 14.23
C TRP A 152 24.15 -33.62 15.50
N ALA A 153 23.36 -34.66 15.83
CA ALA A 153 23.66 -35.52 16.97
C ALA A 153 25.02 -36.22 16.81
N LEU A 154 25.36 -36.67 15.58
CA LEU A 154 26.68 -37.21 15.27
C LEU A 154 27.80 -36.19 15.46
N ASP A 155 27.61 -34.93 15.04
CA ASP A 155 28.62 -33.87 15.24
C ASP A 155 28.77 -33.50 16.73
N ALA A 156 27.66 -33.35 17.45
CA ALA A 156 27.64 -33.02 18.89
C ALA A 156 28.38 -34.09 19.73
N SER A 157 28.23 -35.36 19.36
CA SER A 157 28.93 -36.47 20.01
C SER A 157 30.46 -36.36 19.95
N ARG A 158 31.01 -35.68 18.93
CA ARG A 158 32.46 -35.44 18.79
C ARG A 158 33.01 -34.50 19.87
N TYR A 159 32.16 -33.65 20.43
CA TYR A 159 32.53 -32.64 21.42
C TYR A 159 32.06 -33.00 22.84
N GLY A 160 31.60 -34.24 23.07
CA GLY A 160 31.14 -34.70 24.38
C GLY A 160 29.75 -34.17 24.79
N ALA A 161 29.04 -33.48 23.89
CA ALA A 161 27.65 -33.12 24.08
C ALA A 161 26.75 -34.32 23.70
N GLY A 162 25.89 -34.75 24.63
CA GLY A 162 25.13 -36.01 24.53
C GLY A 162 23.91 -35.99 23.60
N SER A 163 23.51 -34.84 23.06
CA SER A 163 22.36 -34.74 22.14
C SER A 163 22.39 -33.47 21.29
N GLY A 164 21.78 -33.54 20.10
CA GLY A 164 21.47 -32.36 19.29
C GLY A 164 20.37 -31.49 19.92
N PRO A 165 20.01 -30.35 19.29
CA PRO A 165 19.02 -29.41 19.82
C PRO A 165 17.61 -29.98 19.94
N PHE A 166 17.26 -30.99 19.12
CA PHE A 166 16.00 -31.75 19.24
C PHE A 166 16.29 -33.21 18.96
N ALA A 167 15.50 -34.12 19.54
CA ALA A 167 15.65 -35.55 19.29
C ALA A 167 15.20 -35.97 17.87
N ASN A 168 14.15 -35.34 17.34
CA ASN A 168 13.57 -35.56 16.02
C ASN A 168 12.54 -34.46 15.70
N HIS A 169 11.88 -34.53 14.55
CA HIS A 169 10.84 -33.59 14.15
C HIS A 169 9.65 -33.56 15.11
N LYS A 170 9.30 -34.66 15.80
CA LYS A 170 8.16 -34.69 16.74
C LYS A 170 8.47 -33.87 17.99
N ASP A 171 9.70 -33.98 18.49
CA ASP A 171 10.19 -33.18 19.62
C ASP A 171 10.16 -31.67 19.27
N MET A 172 10.71 -31.31 18.10
CA MET A 172 10.64 -29.94 17.60
C MET A 172 9.20 -29.45 17.40
N TYR A 173 8.32 -30.27 16.81
CA TYR A 173 6.91 -29.90 16.61
C TYR A 173 6.16 -29.78 17.94
N SER A 174 6.46 -30.62 18.92
CA SER A 174 5.92 -30.55 20.28
C SER A 174 6.31 -29.23 20.95
N ALA A 175 7.58 -28.82 20.85
CA ALA A 175 8.02 -27.51 21.33
C ALA A 175 7.21 -26.38 20.65
N ILE A 176 7.07 -26.40 19.32
CA ILE A 176 6.26 -25.37 18.62
C ILE A 176 4.78 -25.41 19.07
N ASP A 177 4.21 -26.60 19.22
CA ASP A 177 2.81 -26.78 19.63
C ASP A 177 2.56 -26.31 21.06
N ASN A 178 3.57 -26.35 21.93
CA ASN A 178 3.50 -25.90 23.33
C ASN A 178 3.71 -24.39 23.51
N ILE A 179 4.02 -23.62 22.46
CA ILE A 179 4.09 -22.15 22.55
C ILE A 179 2.74 -21.61 23.02
N ARG A 180 2.76 -20.85 24.13
CA ARG A 180 1.57 -20.25 24.75
C ARG A 180 1.23 -18.88 24.14
N VAL A 181 2.25 -18.07 23.86
CA VAL A 181 2.10 -16.73 23.27
C VAL A 181 1.43 -16.82 21.90
N GLY A 182 0.36 -16.06 21.70
CA GLY A 182 -0.40 -16.06 20.44
C GLY A 182 -1.18 -17.35 20.15
N SER A 183 -1.32 -18.25 21.13
CA SER A 183 -2.03 -19.52 20.94
C SER A 183 -3.54 -19.27 20.72
N ALA A 184 -4.06 -19.80 19.62
CA ALA A 184 -5.49 -19.83 19.30
C ALA A 184 -5.79 -21.16 18.60
N PRO A 185 -6.09 -22.24 19.35
CA PRO A 185 -6.25 -23.57 18.77
C PRO A 185 -7.50 -23.68 17.90
N TRP A 186 -7.43 -24.54 16.88
CA TRP A 186 -8.58 -24.87 16.04
C TRP A 186 -9.59 -25.75 16.79
N LYS A 187 -10.85 -25.35 16.74
CA LYS A 187 -12.03 -26.10 17.19
C LYS A 187 -12.79 -26.60 15.97
N CYS A 188 -13.58 -27.66 16.15
CA CYS A 188 -14.52 -28.16 15.14
C CYS A 188 -15.87 -28.30 15.80
N TYR A 189 -16.93 -27.86 15.14
CA TYR A 189 -18.26 -28.31 15.46
C TYR A 189 -18.89 -28.96 14.22
N GLU A 190 -19.87 -29.80 14.49
CA GLU A 190 -20.65 -30.50 13.49
C GLU A 190 -22.06 -29.93 13.51
N THR A 191 -22.59 -29.61 12.34
CA THR A 191 -23.98 -29.19 12.19
C THR A 191 -24.70 -30.16 11.26
N VAL A 192 -25.82 -30.68 11.75
CA VAL A 192 -26.83 -31.41 10.97
C VAL A 192 -28.04 -30.49 10.94
N PRO A 193 -28.36 -29.90 9.80
CA PRO A 193 -29.52 -29.01 9.72
C PRO A 193 -30.82 -29.82 9.92
N ASP A 194 -31.52 -29.59 11.02
CA ASP A 194 -32.77 -30.27 11.36
C ASP A 194 -33.95 -29.58 10.65
N PHE A 195 -34.63 -30.31 9.76
CA PHE A 195 -35.75 -29.80 8.98
C PHE A 195 -36.98 -30.74 8.99
N GLY A 196 -37.10 -31.57 10.02
CA GLY A 196 -38.27 -32.42 10.22
C GLY A 196 -38.34 -33.66 9.30
N PRO A 197 -39.33 -34.55 9.55
CA PRO A 197 -39.40 -35.85 8.91
C PRO A 197 -40.03 -35.76 7.51
N SER A 198 -39.23 -36.02 6.47
CA SER A 198 -39.74 -36.33 5.12
C SER A 198 -39.08 -37.62 4.61
N ALA A 199 -39.87 -38.49 3.98
CA ALA A 199 -39.41 -39.80 3.52
C ALA A 199 -38.43 -39.73 2.33
N ASN A 200 -38.33 -38.58 1.64
CA ASN A 200 -37.49 -38.37 0.44
C ASN A 200 -36.52 -37.18 0.61
N VAL A 201 -35.84 -37.10 1.76
CA VAL A 201 -34.86 -36.03 2.04
C VAL A 201 -33.58 -36.26 1.21
N PRO A 202 -33.12 -35.28 0.41
CA PRO A 202 -31.86 -35.37 -0.33
C PRO A 202 -30.63 -35.57 0.57
N ASP A 203 -29.58 -36.24 0.08
CA ASP A 203 -28.40 -36.57 0.88
C ASP A 203 -27.68 -35.34 1.45
N TRP A 204 -27.70 -34.22 0.73
CA TRP A 204 -27.12 -32.95 1.21
C TRP A 204 -27.85 -32.37 2.43
N LYS A 205 -29.10 -32.78 2.71
CA LYS A 205 -29.79 -32.42 3.97
C LYS A 205 -29.46 -33.39 5.12
N LYS A 206 -29.01 -34.61 4.83
CA LYS A 206 -28.61 -35.64 5.81
C LYS A 206 -27.12 -35.58 6.16
N THR A 207 -26.34 -34.89 5.34
CA THR A 207 -24.89 -34.81 5.48
C THR A 207 -24.51 -33.97 6.70
N THR A 208 -23.61 -34.49 7.52
CA THR A 208 -22.99 -33.73 8.61
C THR A 208 -21.94 -32.78 8.05
N TYR A 209 -22.08 -31.49 8.31
CA TYR A 209 -21.13 -30.47 7.88
C TYR A 209 -20.21 -30.10 9.03
N ARG A 210 -18.90 -30.23 8.80
CA ARG A 210 -17.85 -29.84 9.75
C ARG A 210 -17.39 -28.43 9.47
N VAL A 211 -17.43 -27.58 10.48
CA VAL A 211 -16.89 -26.21 10.42
C VAL A 211 -15.74 -26.11 11.40
N TRP A 212 -14.56 -25.81 10.87
CA TRP A 212 -13.35 -25.60 11.68
C TRP A 212 -13.18 -24.11 11.94
N TYR A 213 -12.92 -23.73 13.18
CA TYR A 213 -12.80 -22.33 13.55
C TYR A 213 -11.83 -22.11 14.72
N ARG A 214 -11.32 -20.89 14.84
CA ARG A 214 -10.63 -20.40 16.03
C ARG A 214 -11.57 -19.44 16.74
N ASP A 215 -11.53 -19.47 18.07
CA ASP A 215 -12.36 -18.57 18.87
C ASP A 215 -12.00 -17.09 18.58
N PRO A 216 -12.94 -16.28 18.06
CA PRO A 216 -12.65 -14.90 17.67
C PRO A 216 -12.17 -14.01 18.80
N ASP A 217 -12.72 -14.16 20.02
CA ASP A 217 -12.27 -13.38 21.18
C ASP A 217 -10.82 -13.67 21.57
N THR A 218 -10.42 -14.95 21.54
CA THR A 218 -9.02 -15.36 21.73
C THR A 218 -8.11 -14.75 20.66
N VAL A 219 -8.55 -14.75 19.38
CA VAL A 219 -7.77 -14.18 18.28
C VAL A 219 -7.61 -12.66 18.43
N ILE A 220 -8.69 -11.94 18.79
CA ILE A 220 -8.63 -10.49 19.05
C ILE A 220 -7.71 -10.21 20.23
N THR A 221 -7.78 -10.99 21.30
CA THR A 221 -6.89 -10.86 22.47
C THR A 221 -5.42 -10.96 22.05
N ASN A 222 -5.08 -11.96 21.24
CA ASN A 222 -3.71 -12.13 20.72
C ASN A 222 -3.28 -11.01 19.77
N MET A 223 -4.22 -10.43 19.00
CA MET A 223 -3.92 -9.29 18.12
C MET A 223 -3.66 -8.01 18.93
N LEU A 224 -4.47 -7.77 19.97
CA LEU A 224 -4.34 -6.62 20.85
C LEU A 224 -3.08 -6.71 21.72
N SER A 225 -2.67 -7.89 22.16
CA SER A 225 -1.45 -8.04 22.96
C SER A 225 -0.16 -8.05 22.13
N ASN A 226 -0.23 -7.94 20.80
CA ASN A 226 0.95 -8.04 19.95
C ASN A 226 1.74 -6.70 19.90
N PRO A 227 2.94 -6.62 20.49
CA PRO A 227 3.73 -5.38 20.57
C PRO A 227 4.20 -4.87 19.21
N ASP A 228 4.21 -5.73 18.19
CA ASP A 228 4.54 -5.35 16.82
C ASP A 228 3.69 -4.17 16.32
N PHE A 229 2.45 -4.04 16.81
CA PHE A 229 1.52 -3.01 16.38
C PHE A 229 1.60 -1.69 17.16
N ALA A 230 2.47 -1.56 18.17
CA ALA A 230 2.51 -0.40 19.07
C ALA A 230 2.56 0.98 18.37
N LYS A 231 3.22 1.06 17.21
CA LYS A 231 3.36 2.31 16.43
C LYS A 231 2.32 2.46 15.31
N GLU A 232 1.50 1.44 15.09
CA GLU A 232 0.52 1.35 14.00
C GLU A 232 -0.88 1.00 14.53
N PHE A 233 -1.24 1.58 15.69
CA PHE A 233 -2.45 1.29 16.45
C PHE A 233 -3.09 2.58 16.99
N ASP A 234 -4.39 2.74 16.79
CA ASP A 234 -5.19 3.82 17.37
C ASP A 234 -6.23 3.26 18.35
N ALA A 235 -6.12 3.67 19.63
CA ALA A 235 -7.03 3.22 20.70
C ALA A 235 -8.39 3.92 20.70
N ALA A 236 -8.55 5.00 19.92
CA ALA A 236 -9.77 5.80 19.88
C ALA A 236 -10.05 6.29 18.46
N PRO A 237 -11.35 6.44 18.09
CA PRO A 237 -11.70 7.13 16.86
C PRO A 237 -11.21 8.58 16.89
N TYR A 238 -10.88 9.13 15.73
CA TYR A 238 -10.41 10.50 15.62
C TYR A 238 -10.86 11.17 14.33
N VAL A 239 -10.91 12.50 14.37
CA VAL A 239 -11.03 13.35 13.18
C VAL A 239 -9.66 13.96 12.91
N HIS A 240 -9.10 13.67 11.74
CA HIS A 240 -7.83 14.23 11.30
C HIS A 240 -8.07 15.45 10.42
N VAL A 241 -7.48 16.59 10.80
CA VAL A 241 -7.58 17.85 10.07
C VAL A 241 -6.18 18.34 9.71
N ASP A 242 -5.96 18.55 8.41
CA ASP A 242 -4.68 19.03 7.89
C ASP A 242 -4.42 20.50 8.22
N ARG A 243 -3.23 21.00 7.86
CA ARG A 243 -2.82 22.38 8.10
C ARG A 243 -3.68 23.44 7.40
N ASN A 244 -4.46 23.03 6.39
CA ASN A 244 -5.37 23.89 5.66
C ASN A 244 -6.81 23.81 6.21
N GLY A 245 -7.02 23.08 7.32
CA GLY A 245 -8.35 22.89 7.90
C GLY A 245 -9.18 21.81 7.21
N LYS A 246 -8.61 21.01 6.29
CA LYS A 246 -9.35 19.99 5.55
C LYS A 246 -9.33 18.66 6.26
N ARG A 247 -10.47 17.98 6.27
CA ARG A 247 -10.57 16.64 6.85
C ARG A 247 -9.83 15.60 6.01
N ARG A 248 -9.24 14.62 6.70
CA ARG A 248 -8.57 13.45 6.12
C ARG A 248 -9.14 12.13 6.60
N TRP A 249 -9.15 11.17 5.68
CA TRP A 249 -9.56 9.79 5.85
C TRP A 249 -8.40 8.90 5.40
N SER A 250 -7.75 8.25 6.37
CA SER A 250 -6.63 7.35 6.14
C SER A 250 -6.97 5.95 6.66
N ASP A 251 -7.06 5.80 7.97
CA ASP A 251 -7.30 4.52 8.66
C ASP A 251 -8.76 4.37 9.11
N TYR A 252 -9.17 3.16 9.47
CA TYR A 252 -10.56 2.88 9.91
C TYR A 252 -10.99 3.79 11.08
N MET A 253 -10.11 4.03 12.05
CA MET A 253 -10.39 4.88 13.21
C MET A 253 -10.50 6.37 12.87
N SER A 254 -10.05 6.81 11.68
CA SER A 254 -10.24 8.20 11.19
C SER A 254 -11.64 8.47 10.61
N ALA A 255 -12.43 7.40 10.46
CA ALA A 255 -13.62 7.39 9.63
C ALA A 255 -14.93 7.61 10.40
N ASN A 256 -15.98 8.00 9.68
CA ASN A 256 -17.29 8.33 10.25
C ASN A 256 -17.95 7.15 10.95
N TYR A 257 -17.79 5.92 10.45
CA TYR A 257 -18.41 4.74 11.06
C TYR A 257 -17.91 4.55 12.48
N ALA A 258 -16.58 4.57 12.68
CA ALA A 258 -15.98 4.42 13.99
C ALA A 258 -16.42 5.53 14.96
N TRP A 259 -16.45 6.78 14.48
CA TRP A 259 -16.90 7.92 15.27
C TRP A 259 -18.37 7.77 15.71
N ARG A 260 -19.29 7.56 14.75
CA ARG A 260 -20.74 7.49 15.05
C ARG A 260 -21.10 6.26 15.89
N HIS A 261 -20.42 5.13 15.70
CA HIS A 261 -20.65 3.94 16.52
C HIS A 261 -20.14 4.14 17.94
N ALA A 262 -18.98 4.79 18.12
CA ALA A 262 -18.50 5.16 19.44
C ALA A 262 -19.46 6.11 20.16
N THR A 263 -19.98 7.13 19.46
CA THR A 263 -21.01 8.04 20.01
C THR A 263 -22.27 7.26 20.41
N LYS A 264 -22.80 6.43 19.51
CA LYS A 264 -23.99 5.60 19.77
C LYS A 264 -23.80 4.64 20.94
N ILE A 265 -22.61 4.08 21.11
CA ILE A 265 -22.32 3.19 22.25
C ILE A 265 -22.40 3.97 23.56
N TYR A 266 -21.75 5.12 23.65
CA TYR A 266 -21.78 5.97 24.84
C TYR A 266 -23.18 6.48 25.17
N GLU A 267 -23.93 6.96 24.17
CA GLU A 267 -25.28 7.49 24.37
C GLU A 267 -26.26 6.41 24.87
N ASN A 268 -26.09 5.17 24.42
CA ASN A 268 -26.91 4.05 24.90
C ASN A 268 -26.48 3.54 26.28
N ASP A 269 -25.19 3.65 26.61
CA ASP A 269 -24.64 3.23 27.90
C ASP A 269 -23.44 4.11 28.31
N PRO A 270 -23.69 5.15 29.12
CA PRO A 270 -22.63 6.05 29.61
C PRO A 270 -21.55 5.35 30.45
N THR A 271 -21.80 4.14 30.98
CA THR A 271 -20.77 3.39 31.72
C THR A 271 -19.60 2.97 30.82
N THR A 272 -19.77 3.04 29.51
CA THR A 272 -18.72 2.81 28.51
C THR A 272 -17.76 3.99 28.32
N GLU A 273 -17.93 5.09 29.07
CA GLU A 273 -16.96 6.18 29.11
C GLU A 273 -15.55 5.67 29.42
N GLY A 274 -14.56 6.23 28.73
CA GLY A 274 -13.17 5.79 28.81
C GLY A 274 -12.86 4.52 28.01
N ALA A 275 -13.87 3.77 27.53
CA ALA A 275 -13.63 2.52 26.82
C ALA A 275 -12.97 2.74 25.44
N MET A 276 -12.22 1.73 25.00
CA MET A 276 -11.68 1.62 23.65
C MET A 276 -12.72 0.96 22.74
N TYR A 277 -13.07 1.65 21.66
CA TYR A 277 -13.87 1.08 20.56
C TYR A 277 -13.00 0.14 19.71
N CYS A 278 -13.42 -1.13 19.57
CA CYS A 278 -12.73 -2.14 18.79
C CYS A 278 -13.63 -2.71 17.68
N PRO A 279 -13.63 -2.09 16.49
CA PRO A 279 -14.38 -2.57 15.34
C PRO A 279 -13.71 -3.80 14.72
N ILE A 280 -14.50 -4.86 14.51
CA ILE A 280 -14.07 -6.13 13.94
C ILE A 280 -14.30 -6.09 12.44
N ILE A 281 -13.26 -6.42 11.69
CA ILE A 281 -13.28 -6.50 10.23
C ILE A 281 -13.23 -7.98 9.85
N LEU A 282 -14.23 -8.43 9.11
CA LEU A 282 -14.32 -9.79 8.60
C LEU A 282 -14.01 -9.82 7.11
N GLY A 283 -13.57 -10.97 6.62
CA GLY A 283 -13.50 -11.20 5.19
C GLY A 283 -13.62 -12.68 4.86
N ALA A 284 -14.39 -13.01 3.84
CA ALA A 284 -14.57 -14.37 3.36
C ALA A 284 -14.48 -14.38 1.84
N ASP A 285 -13.79 -15.37 1.30
CA ASP A 285 -13.79 -15.64 -0.12
C ASP A 285 -13.42 -17.11 -0.36
N LYS A 286 -14.07 -17.72 -1.34
CA LYS A 286 -13.82 -19.11 -1.71
C LYS A 286 -12.61 -19.17 -2.63
N THR A 287 -11.68 -20.05 -2.33
CA THR A 287 -10.43 -20.18 -3.09
C THR A 287 -10.14 -21.62 -3.51
N THR A 288 -9.70 -21.80 -4.75
CA THR A 288 -9.29 -23.09 -5.32
C THR A 288 -7.78 -23.26 -5.17
N VAL A 289 -7.33 -24.46 -4.74
CA VAL A 289 -5.90 -24.75 -4.52
C VAL A 289 -5.27 -25.63 -5.61
N SER A 290 -6.05 -26.38 -6.37
CA SER A 290 -5.57 -27.25 -7.45
C SER A 290 -5.68 -26.58 -8.83
N VAL A 291 -4.55 -26.17 -9.41
CA VAL A 291 -4.51 -25.41 -10.70
C VAL A 291 -4.81 -26.28 -11.93
N ALA A 292 -4.44 -27.57 -11.92
CA ALA A 292 -4.58 -28.45 -13.09
C ALA A 292 -5.90 -29.23 -13.14
N THR A 293 -6.49 -29.58 -11.99
CA THR A 293 -7.70 -30.41 -11.91
C THR A 293 -8.92 -29.67 -11.34
N GLY A 294 -8.75 -28.49 -10.72
CA GLY A 294 -9.86 -27.65 -10.25
C GLY A 294 -10.77 -28.24 -9.16
N HIS A 295 -10.45 -29.40 -8.58
CA HIS A 295 -11.40 -30.14 -7.74
C HIS A 295 -11.37 -29.81 -6.24
N VAL A 296 -10.32 -29.15 -5.74
CA VAL A 296 -10.17 -28.85 -4.31
C VAL A 296 -10.31 -27.35 -4.03
N GLU A 297 -11.33 -27.02 -3.24
CA GLU A 297 -11.71 -25.67 -2.85
C GLU A 297 -11.80 -25.58 -1.32
N TYR A 298 -11.49 -24.40 -0.79
CA TYR A 298 -11.67 -24.07 0.62
C TYR A 298 -12.34 -22.70 0.73
N HIS A 299 -13.13 -22.50 1.79
CA HIS A 299 -13.80 -21.24 2.05
C HIS A 299 -13.34 -20.67 3.41
N PRO A 300 -12.16 -20.03 3.47
CA PRO A 300 -11.67 -19.44 4.71
C PRO A 300 -12.43 -18.17 5.10
N LEU A 301 -12.61 -17.98 6.40
CA LEU A 301 -13.06 -16.76 7.04
C LEU A 301 -11.87 -16.11 7.75
N TYR A 302 -11.70 -14.81 7.58
CA TYR A 302 -10.63 -14.01 8.18
C TYR A 302 -11.18 -12.97 9.15
N LEU A 303 -10.36 -12.62 10.13
CA LEU A 303 -10.61 -11.56 11.09
C LEU A 303 -9.44 -10.58 11.15
N SER A 304 -9.78 -9.30 11.30
CA SER A 304 -8.89 -8.20 11.67
C SER A 304 -9.63 -7.23 12.60
N ILE A 305 -8.94 -6.20 13.09
CA ILE A 305 -9.53 -5.12 13.89
C ILE A 305 -9.22 -3.76 13.22
N GLY A 306 -10.15 -2.82 13.33
CA GLY A 306 -10.00 -1.49 12.71
C GLY A 306 -9.00 -0.59 13.44
N ASN A 307 -8.64 -0.89 14.69
CA ASN A 307 -7.63 -0.14 15.45
C ASN A 307 -6.24 -0.17 14.80
N LEU A 308 -5.94 -1.19 13.99
CA LEU A 308 -4.67 -1.24 13.24
C LEU A 308 -4.66 -0.20 12.12
N HIS A 309 -3.50 0.36 11.82
CA HIS A 309 -3.33 1.19 10.61
C HIS A 309 -3.41 0.31 9.34
N ASN A 310 -3.76 0.93 8.22
CA ASN A 310 -3.82 0.28 6.92
C ASN A 310 -2.47 -0.32 6.51
N SER A 311 -1.35 0.34 6.86
CA SER A 311 0.01 -0.17 6.64
C SER A 311 0.24 -1.50 7.36
N ALA A 312 -0.16 -1.61 8.62
CA ALA A 312 -0.06 -2.84 9.41
C ALA A 312 -0.93 -3.95 8.80
N ARG A 313 -2.18 -3.66 8.40
CA ARG A 313 -3.05 -4.62 7.69
C ARG A 313 -2.45 -5.14 6.38
N ARG A 314 -1.74 -4.29 5.63
CA ARG A 314 -1.02 -4.65 4.40
C ARG A 314 0.34 -5.34 4.64
N GLY A 315 0.91 -5.20 5.84
CA GLY A 315 2.28 -5.59 6.16
C GLY A 315 2.54 -7.08 6.40
N HIS A 316 1.51 -7.93 6.42
CA HIS A 316 1.60 -9.37 6.71
C HIS A 316 2.17 -9.74 8.09
N ARG A 317 1.91 -8.91 9.11
CA ARG A 317 2.37 -9.10 10.51
C ARG A 317 1.31 -9.78 11.39
N ASN A 318 0.59 -10.78 10.86
CA ASN A 318 -0.61 -11.37 11.50
C ASN A 318 -1.72 -10.36 11.83
N SER A 319 -1.77 -9.24 11.11
CA SER A 319 -2.84 -8.25 11.19
C SER A 319 -4.16 -8.73 10.57
N VAL A 320 -4.14 -9.83 9.81
CA VAL A 320 -5.31 -10.55 9.30
C VAL A 320 -5.12 -12.04 9.54
N VAL A 321 -6.04 -12.65 10.28
CA VAL A 321 -5.90 -14.00 10.82
C VAL A 321 -7.02 -14.89 10.30
N PRO A 322 -6.75 -16.10 9.74
CA PRO A 322 -7.83 -17.01 9.35
C PRO A 322 -8.52 -17.57 10.60
N ILE A 323 -9.79 -17.28 10.82
CA ILE A 323 -10.56 -17.72 11.98
C ILE A 323 -11.54 -18.86 11.67
N GLY A 324 -11.76 -19.19 10.40
CA GLY A 324 -12.68 -20.25 10.03
C GLY A 324 -12.36 -20.89 8.68
N PHE A 325 -12.81 -22.12 8.49
CA PHE A 325 -12.96 -22.79 7.20
C PHE A 325 -14.41 -23.26 7.11
N LEU A 326 -15.20 -22.50 6.36
CA LEU A 326 -16.63 -22.70 6.20
C LEU A 326 -16.90 -23.94 5.35
N ALA A 327 -18.02 -24.61 5.65
CA ALA A 327 -18.46 -25.75 4.87
C ALA A 327 -18.83 -25.33 3.44
N ILE A 328 -18.48 -26.18 2.47
CA ILE A 328 -18.89 -26.03 1.07
C ILE A 328 -19.78 -27.22 0.72
N PRO A 329 -21.11 -27.08 0.83
CA PRO A 329 -22.04 -28.13 0.43
C PRO A 329 -21.83 -28.50 -1.04
N LYS A 330 -21.64 -29.80 -1.27
CA LYS A 330 -21.61 -30.41 -2.60
C LYS A 330 -22.84 -31.28 -2.76
N ALA A 331 -23.40 -31.26 -3.96
CA ALA A 331 -24.54 -32.07 -4.35
C ALA A 331 -24.36 -32.52 -5.80
N ASP A 332 -25.14 -33.51 -6.23
CA ASP A 332 -25.20 -33.92 -7.63
C ASP A 332 -25.64 -32.77 -8.54
N ARG A 333 -25.18 -32.78 -9.80
CA ARG A 333 -25.52 -31.75 -10.81
C ARG A 333 -27.02 -31.50 -10.98
N LYS A 334 -27.87 -32.50 -10.72
CA LYS A 334 -29.35 -32.34 -10.74
C LYS A 334 -29.85 -31.24 -9.79
N TYR A 335 -29.08 -30.90 -8.77
CA TYR A 335 -29.39 -29.86 -7.78
C TYR A 335 -28.74 -28.49 -8.08
N ASP A 336 -27.95 -28.35 -9.16
CA ASP A 336 -27.24 -27.09 -9.46
C ASP A 336 -28.19 -25.89 -9.63
N SER A 337 -29.40 -26.16 -10.14
CA SER A 337 -30.48 -25.17 -10.30
C SER A 337 -31.57 -25.25 -9.23
N ASP A 338 -31.43 -26.12 -8.23
CA ASP A 338 -32.44 -26.31 -7.18
C ASP A 338 -32.46 -25.11 -6.22
N VAL A 339 -33.62 -24.45 -6.12
CA VAL A 339 -33.87 -23.31 -5.24
C VAL A 339 -33.63 -23.68 -3.78
N GLN A 340 -34.07 -24.85 -3.33
CA GLN A 340 -33.92 -25.31 -1.95
C GLN A 340 -32.45 -25.56 -1.61
N PHE A 341 -31.66 -26.09 -2.55
CA PHE A 341 -30.23 -26.28 -2.33
C PHE A 341 -29.48 -24.94 -2.30
N ARG A 342 -29.86 -23.97 -3.14
CA ARG A 342 -29.29 -22.61 -3.08
C ARG A 342 -29.60 -21.92 -1.75
N LEU A 343 -30.84 -22.02 -1.28
CA LEU A 343 -31.26 -21.47 0.00
C LEU A 343 -30.51 -22.14 1.17
N PHE A 344 -30.42 -23.47 1.15
CA PHE A 344 -29.67 -24.25 2.13
C PHE A 344 -28.22 -23.78 2.28
N LYS A 345 -27.52 -23.54 1.17
CA LYS A 345 -26.14 -23.01 1.20
C LYS A 345 -26.05 -21.67 1.91
N LYS A 346 -27.00 -20.76 1.67
CA LYS A 346 -27.05 -19.45 2.32
C LYS A 346 -27.33 -19.58 3.83
N GLN A 347 -28.29 -20.43 4.21
CA GLN A 347 -28.63 -20.67 5.62
C GLN A 347 -27.47 -21.30 6.40
N LEU A 348 -26.81 -22.33 5.84
CA LEU A 348 -25.62 -22.94 6.44
C LEU A 348 -24.47 -21.94 6.58
N TYR A 349 -24.31 -21.06 5.60
CA TYR A 349 -23.30 -20.00 5.63
C TYR A 349 -23.56 -19.03 6.79
N HIS A 350 -24.80 -18.51 6.93
CA HIS A 350 -25.15 -17.59 8.01
C HIS A 350 -25.12 -18.22 9.40
N SER A 351 -25.63 -19.45 9.55
CA SER A 351 -25.57 -20.16 10.83
C SER A 351 -24.12 -20.43 11.24
N SER A 352 -23.23 -20.69 10.28
CA SER A 352 -21.81 -20.86 10.55
C SER A 352 -21.14 -19.59 11.02
N LEU A 353 -21.39 -18.45 10.36
CA LEU A 353 -20.88 -17.16 10.82
C LEU A 353 -21.39 -16.81 12.22
N ALA A 354 -22.68 -17.03 12.49
CA ALA A 354 -23.27 -16.78 13.81
C ALA A 354 -22.64 -17.65 14.91
N ALA A 355 -22.42 -18.94 14.63
CA ALA A 355 -21.80 -19.87 15.57
C ALA A 355 -20.35 -19.47 15.88
N ILE A 356 -19.55 -19.17 14.85
CA ILE A 356 -18.14 -18.79 15.02
C ILE A 356 -18.02 -17.49 15.81
N LEU A 357 -18.83 -16.47 15.49
CA LEU A 357 -18.71 -15.13 16.09
C LEU A 357 -19.40 -15.02 17.46
N SER A 358 -20.08 -16.06 17.92
CA SER A 358 -20.90 -16.03 19.14
C SER A 358 -20.15 -15.58 20.40
N SER A 359 -18.86 -15.90 20.52
CA SER A 359 -18.03 -15.51 21.67
C SER A 359 -17.79 -14.00 21.79
N LEU A 360 -18.05 -13.22 20.74
CA LEU A 360 -17.90 -11.77 20.76
C LEU A 360 -19.09 -11.06 21.41
N ARG A 361 -20.28 -11.67 21.43
CA ARG A 361 -21.54 -11.03 21.85
C ARG A 361 -21.45 -10.37 23.24
N PRO A 362 -20.89 -11.02 24.29
CA PRO A 362 -20.76 -10.38 25.60
C PRO A 362 -19.90 -9.12 25.57
N GLY A 363 -18.76 -9.16 24.85
CA GLY A 363 -17.86 -8.02 24.69
C GLY A 363 -18.41 -6.89 23.82
N MET A 364 -19.54 -7.12 23.13
CA MET A 364 -20.22 -6.07 22.36
C MET A 364 -21.18 -5.24 23.22
N THR A 365 -21.61 -5.72 24.38
CA THR A 365 -22.49 -4.97 25.29
C THR A 365 -21.77 -4.52 26.54
N THR A 366 -20.83 -5.31 27.05
CA THR A 366 -20.05 -4.98 28.24
C THR A 366 -18.56 -4.93 27.91
N PRO A 367 -17.84 -3.86 28.24
CA PRO A 367 -16.41 -3.77 27.97
C PRO A 367 -15.62 -4.91 28.65
N VAL A 368 -14.67 -5.49 27.91
CA VAL A 368 -13.74 -6.52 28.38
C VAL A 368 -12.35 -5.95 28.56
N ILE A 369 -11.61 -6.38 29.58
CA ILE A 369 -10.25 -5.88 29.82
C ILE A 369 -9.27 -6.61 28.89
N ARG A 370 -8.48 -5.85 28.11
CA ARG A 370 -7.47 -6.38 27.19
C ARG A 370 -6.18 -5.58 27.28
N GLN A 371 -5.05 -6.29 27.25
CA GLN A 371 -3.75 -5.66 27.02
C GLN A 371 -3.65 -5.25 25.54
N CYS A 372 -3.13 -4.05 25.30
CA CYS A 372 -2.97 -3.45 23.99
C CYS A 372 -1.48 -3.44 23.56
N PRO A 373 -1.18 -3.12 22.28
CA PRO A 373 0.18 -3.22 21.76
C PRO A 373 1.20 -2.30 22.44
N ASP A 374 0.74 -1.26 23.12
CA ASP A 374 1.56 -0.32 23.88
C ASP A 374 1.83 -0.76 25.33
N GLY A 375 1.45 -1.99 25.68
CA GLY A 375 1.68 -2.60 26.99
C GLY A 375 0.63 -2.29 28.05
N TYR A 376 -0.27 -1.33 27.81
CA TYR A 376 -1.33 -0.95 28.75
C TYR A 376 -2.58 -1.82 28.58
N TYR A 377 -3.34 -1.98 29.67
CA TYR A 377 -4.69 -2.53 29.59
C TYR A 377 -5.69 -1.43 29.25
N ARG A 378 -6.77 -1.81 28.57
CA ARG A 378 -7.92 -0.95 28.29
C ARG A 378 -9.21 -1.73 28.49
N ARG A 379 -10.28 -1.02 28.85
CA ARG A 379 -11.66 -1.52 28.77
C ARG A 379 -12.08 -1.47 27.31
N VAL A 380 -12.27 -2.62 26.67
CA VAL A 380 -12.51 -2.73 25.22
C VAL A 380 -13.94 -3.12 24.94
N ILE A 381 -14.63 -2.38 24.08
CA ILE A 381 -15.95 -2.76 23.58
C ILE A 381 -15.87 -3.16 22.11
N TYR A 382 -16.39 -4.35 21.81
CA TYR A 382 -16.39 -4.91 20.46
C TYR A 382 -17.56 -4.42 19.64
N ASP A 383 -17.37 -4.36 18.32
CA ASP A 383 -18.42 -4.05 17.38
C ASP A 383 -18.15 -4.71 16.03
N LEU A 384 -19.18 -5.07 15.27
CA LEU A 384 -18.97 -5.57 13.91
C LEU A 384 -18.88 -4.38 12.95
N GLY A 385 -17.67 -4.12 12.46
CA GLY A 385 -17.33 -2.88 11.74
C GLY A 385 -17.44 -2.98 10.24
N ALA A 386 -16.76 -3.95 9.61
CA ALA A 386 -16.79 -4.10 8.16
C ALA A 386 -16.69 -5.57 7.72
N PHE A 387 -17.19 -5.85 6.52
CA PHE A 387 -17.08 -7.15 5.86
C PHE A 387 -16.49 -6.98 4.45
N ILE A 388 -15.39 -7.68 4.18
CA ILE A 388 -14.70 -7.73 2.90
C ILE A 388 -15.18 -8.97 2.14
N ALA A 389 -15.86 -8.73 1.03
CA ALA A 389 -16.47 -9.78 0.21
C ALA A 389 -16.51 -9.34 -1.25
N ASP A 390 -16.38 -10.28 -2.17
CA ASP A 390 -16.65 -10.03 -3.59
C ASP A 390 -18.16 -9.95 -3.84
N TYR A 391 -18.59 -9.60 -5.06
CA TYR A 391 -20.02 -9.37 -5.31
C TYR A 391 -20.92 -10.61 -5.09
N PRO A 392 -20.59 -11.80 -5.61
CA PRO A 392 -21.33 -13.03 -5.28
C PRO A 392 -21.45 -13.29 -3.77
N GLU A 393 -20.38 -13.08 -3.01
CA GLU A 393 -20.39 -13.25 -1.57
C GLU A 393 -21.21 -12.15 -0.86
N GLN A 394 -21.16 -10.90 -1.34
CA GLN A 394 -22.03 -9.80 -0.87
C GLN A 394 -23.51 -10.12 -1.05
N VAL A 395 -23.88 -10.78 -2.16
CA VAL A 395 -25.25 -11.24 -2.41
C VAL A 395 -25.69 -12.26 -1.36
N TYR A 396 -24.80 -13.20 -0.99
CA TYR A 396 -25.05 -14.16 0.09
C TYR A 396 -25.21 -13.44 1.43
N LEU A 397 -24.23 -12.63 1.81
CA LEU A 397 -24.19 -11.91 3.08
C LEU A 397 -25.41 -11.04 3.32
N CYS A 398 -25.83 -10.30 2.29
CA CYS A 398 -26.90 -9.33 2.41
C CYS A 398 -28.30 -9.94 2.25
N GLY A 399 -28.41 -11.23 1.93
CA GLY A 399 -29.71 -11.86 1.65
C GLY A 399 -30.44 -11.20 0.49
N ILE A 400 -29.72 -10.80 -0.56
CA ILE A 400 -30.31 -10.13 -1.73
C ILE A 400 -30.37 -11.06 -2.95
N VAL A 401 -31.12 -10.64 -3.95
CA VAL A 401 -31.22 -11.30 -5.25
C VAL A 401 -30.04 -10.90 -6.14
N GLN A 402 -29.48 -11.87 -6.88
CA GLN A 402 -28.39 -11.60 -7.81
C GLN A 402 -28.82 -10.60 -8.89
N GLY A 403 -28.07 -9.52 -9.00
CA GLY A 403 -28.32 -8.41 -9.94
C GLY A 403 -28.60 -7.10 -9.22
N TRP A 404 -28.96 -7.17 -7.93
CA TRP A 404 -29.24 -6.02 -7.09
C TRP A 404 -27.99 -5.48 -6.38
N CYS A 405 -28.03 -4.21 -5.99
CA CYS A 405 -26.98 -3.61 -5.18
C CYS A 405 -27.13 -4.02 -3.69
N PRO A 406 -26.05 -4.46 -3.01
CA PRO A 406 -26.08 -4.74 -1.58
C PRO A 406 -26.19 -3.48 -0.70
N ARG A 407 -26.01 -2.28 -1.28
CA ARG A 407 -25.93 -1.02 -0.53
C ARG A 407 -27.08 -0.06 -0.80
N CYS A 408 -27.77 -0.16 -1.92
CA CYS A 408 -28.90 0.72 -2.24
C CYS A 408 -30.06 -0.04 -2.89
N MET A 409 -31.21 0.62 -2.94
CA MET A 409 -32.47 0.10 -3.48
C MET A 409 -32.60 0.31 -5.01
N ALA A 410 -31.50 0.61 -5.71
CA ALA A 410 -31.56 0.77 -7.16
C ALA A 410 -32.02 -0.55 -7.81
N PRO A 411 -33.03 -0.51 -8.70
CA PRO A 411 -33.55 -1.71 -9.34
C PRO A 411 -32.48 -2.36 -10.21
N SER A 412 -32.44 -3.68 -10.20
CA SER A 412 -31.47 -4.46 -11.00
C SER A 412 -31.56 -4.17 -12.50
N SER A 413 -32.71 -3.70 -12.98
CA SER A 413 -32.95 -3.29 -14.36
C SER A 413 -32.48 -1.88 -14.70
N ASN A 414 -32.20 -1.02 -13.69
CA ASN A 414 -31.69 0.33 -13.88
C ASN A 414 -30.87 0.80 -12.66
N LEU A 415 -29.59 0.40 -12.62
CA LEU A 415 -28.70 0.69 -11.50
C LEU A 415 -28.16 2.13 -11.49
N ASP A 416 -28.38 2.93 -12.54
CA ASP A 416 -27.83 4.29 -12.62
C ASP A 416 -28.72 5.36 -11.95
N ILE A 417 -29.92 4.98 -11.49
CA ILE A 417 -30.79 5.93 -10.79
C ILE A 417 -30.30 6.21 -9.37
N PRO A 418 -30.46 7.44 -8.88
CA PRO A 418 -30.35 7.71 -7.45
C PRO A 418 -31.31 6.80 -6.68
N ALA A 419 -30.79 6.14 -5.65
CA ALA A 419 -31.57 5.24 -4.82
C ALA A 419 -31.17 5.38 -3.36
N GLU A 420 -32.15 5.17 -2.48
CA GLU A 420 -31.93 5.15 -1.04
C GLU A 420 -31.03 3.99 -0.63
N ARG A 421 -30.30 4.16 0.48
CA ARG A 421 -29.44 3.11 1.02
C ARG A 421 -30.27 2.01 1.65
N ARG A 422 -29.81 0.77 1.48
CA ARG A 422 -30.34 -0.38 2.23
C ARG A 422 -29.91 -0.28 3.69
N SER A 423 -30.78 -0.74 4.57
CA SER A 423 -30.49 -0.93 5.99
C SER A 423 -31.28 -2.12 6.51
N ARG A 424 -30.81 -2.70 7.61
CA ARG A 424 -31.53 -3.71 8.38
C ARG A 424 -32.94 -3.23 8.75
N PHE A 425 -33.07 -1.96 9.13
CA PHE A 425 -34.37 -1.37 9.47
C PHE A 425 -35.31 -1.38 8.26
N LEU A 426 -34.86 -0.84 7.12
CA LEU A 426 -35.68 -0.76 5.92
C LEU A 426 -36.07 -2.15 5.38
N ASN A 427 -35.14 -3.10 5.38
CA ASN A 427 -35.47 -4.48 5.01
C ASN A 427 -36.50 -5.09 5.98
N GLY A 428 -36.41 -4.80 7.28
CA GLY A 428 -37.38 -5.26 8.27
C GLY A 428 -38.78 -4.70 8.01
N VAL A 429 -38.89 -3.44 7.60
CA VAL A 429 -40.17 -2.83 7.19
C VAL A 429 -40.75 -3.56 5.98
N PHE A 430 -39.97 -3.82 4.94
CA PHE A 430 -40.46 -4.55 3.76
C PHE A 430 -40.87 -6.00 4.08
N LEU A 431 -40.06 -6.71 4.88
CA LEU A 431 -40.37 -8.08 5.30
C LEU A 431 -41.69 -8.16 6.08
N HIS A 432 -41.98 -7.15 6.91
CA HIS A 432 -43.24 -7.07 7.65
C HIS A 432 -44.42 -6.69 6.75
N GLU A 433 -44.25 -5.68 5.90
CA GLU A 433 -45.33 -5.19 5.02
C GLU A 433 -45.77 -6.23 3.97
N TYR A 434 -44.81 -6.99 3.45
CA TYR A 434 -45.04 -8.00 2.41
C TYR A 434 -44.89 -9.44 2.95
N GLU A 435 -45.22 -9.64 4.23
CA GLU A 435 -45.18 -10.97 4.84
C GLU A 435 -46.09 -11.95 4.06
N GLY A 436 -45.51 -13.06 3.60
CA GLY A 436 -46.22 -14.06 2.79
C GLY A 436 -46.24 -13.79 1.28
N ASP A 437 -45.71 -12.66 0.80
CA ASP A 437 -45.54 -12.36 -0.63
C ASP A 437 -44.05 -12.28 -1.02
N SER A 438 -43.40 -13.45 -1.05
CA SER A 438 -41.99 -13.59 -1.44
C SER A 438 -41.72 -13.07 -2.86
N THR A 439 -42.74 -13.04 -3.74
CA THR A 439 -42.57 -12.58 -5.13
C THR A 439 -42.33 -11.07 -5.16
N VAL A 440 -43.12 -10.30 -4.41
CA VAL A 440 -42.93 -8.85 -4.31
C VAL A 440 -41.58 -8.50 -3.68
N LEU A 441 -41.20 -9.18 -2.60
CA LEU A 441 -39.89 -8.99 -1.96
C LEU A 441 -38.73 -9.27 -2.92
N TRP A 442 -38.83 -10.35 -3.69
CA TRP A 442 -37.80 -10.77 -4.64
C TRP A 442 -37.70 -9.84 -5.85
N ASP A 443 -38.82 -9.57 -6.52
CA ASP A 443 -38.84 -8.87 -7.81
C ASP A 443 -38.77 -7.35 -7.68
N ASN A 444 -39.38 -6.76 -6.65
CA ASN A 444 -39.46 -5.30 -6.50
C ASN A 444 -38.39 -4.73 -5.56
N PHE A 445 -37.93 -5.53 -4.60
CA PHE A 445 -36.98 -5.08 -3.57
C PHE A 445 -35.67 -5.86 -3.56
N GLY A 446 -35.58 -6.97 -4.32
CA GLY A 446 -34.39 -7.80 -4.38
C GLY A 446 -34.02 -8.44 -3.04
N ILE A 447 -35.01 -8.73 -2.18
CA ILE A 447 -34.84 -9.35 -0.87
C ILE A 447 -35.16 -10.84 -0.98
N ASP A 448 -34.26 -11.68 -0.46
CA ASP A 448 -34.48 -13.13 -0.31
C ASP A 448 -34.95 -13.40 1.13
N ASP A 449 -36.25 -13.53 1.32
CA ASP A 449 -36.92 -13.70 2.61
C ASP A 449 -36.65 -15.06 3.28
N GLY A 450 -36.12 -16.03 2.53
CA GLY A 450 -35.61 -17.28 3.10
C GLY A 450 -34.28 -17.15 3.85
N VAL A 451 -33.63 -15.99 3.75
CA VAL A 451 -32.28 -15.74 4.28
C VAL A 451 -32.35 -14.73 5.41
N GLN A 452 -32.01 -15.17 6.62
CA GLN A 452 -31.80 -14.28 7.76
C GLN A 452 -30.30 -13.96 7.90
N PRO A 453 -29.87 -12.71 7.67
CA PRO A 453 -28.47 -12.34 7.86
C PRO A 453 -28.00 -12.60 9.29
N PHE A 454 -26.81 -13.17 9.44
CA PHE A 454 -26.22 -13.50 10.75
C PHE A 454 -26.12 -12.28 11.68
N THR A 455 -25.98 -11.08 11.12
CA THR A 455 -25.92 -9.79 11.83
C THR A 455 -27.17 -9.49 12.65
N THR A 456 -28.31 -10.10 12.33
CA THR A 456 -29.54 -9.96 13.13
C THR A 456 -29.36 -10.45 14.57
N LEU A 457 -28.41 -11.37 14.79
CA LEU A 457 -28.06 -11.93 16.09
C LEU A 457 -27.02 -11.08 16.84
N PHE A 458 -26.44 -10.03 16.25
CA PHE A 458 -25.41 -9.24 16.92
C PHE A 458 -25.91 -7.80 17.16
N PRO A 459 -25.62 -7.20 18.34
CA PRO A 459 -26.04 -5.84 18.64
C PRO A 459 -25.35 -4.87 17.67
N ARG A 460 -26.10 -3.83 17.26
CA ARG A 460 -25.64 -2.75 16.34
C ARG A 460 -25.14 -3.19 14.95
N ALA A 461 -25.15 -4.49 14.65
CA ALA A 461 -24.69 -4.99 13.36
C ALA A 461 -25.77 -4.83 12.28
N ASP A 462 -25.40 -4.15 11.20
CA ASP A 462 -26.19 -4.02 9.97
C ASP A 462 -25.32 -4.44 8.78
N ILE A 463 -25.71 -5.51 8.10
CA ILE A 463 -24.90 -6.05 7.01
C ILE A 463 -24.78 -5.05 5.85
N HIS A 464 -25.81 -4.25 5.57
CA HIS A 464 -25.80 -3.28 4.48
C HIS A 464 -24.89 -2.09 4.77
N GLU A 465 -24.68 -1.76 6.05
CA GLU A 465 -23.70 -0.75 6.45
C GLU A 465 -22.29 -1.33 6.42
N MET A 466 -22.09 -2.60 6.78
CA MET A 466 -20.78 -3.24 6.94
C MET A 466 -20.04 -3.56 5.62
N ILE A 467 -20.69 -3.65 4.45
CA ILE A 467 -20.03 -4.12 3.21
C ILE A 467 -18.93 -3.16 2.71
N SER A 468 -17.66 -3.48 2.92
CA SER A 468 -16.55 -2.64 2.45
C SER A 468 -16.45 -2.57 0.90
N ALA A 469 -15.68 -1.60 0.40
CA ALA A 469 -15.36 -1.49 -1.02
C ALA A 469 -14.40 -2.62 -1.46
N ASP A 470 -14.56 -3.15 -2.68
CA ASP A 470 -13.69 -4.19 -3.22
C ASP A 470 -12.92 -3.74 -4.47
N LEU A 471 -11.73 -3.18 -4.23
CA LEU A 471 -10.82 -2.74 -5.29
C LEU A 471 -10.43 -3.85 -6.28
N LEU A 472 -10.28 -5.10 -5.84
CA LEU A 472 -9.79 -6.16 -6.73
C LEU A 472 -10.89 -6.67 -7.65
N HIS A 473 -12.04 -7.08 -7.10
CA HIS A 473 -13.08 -7.72 -7.91
C HIS A 473 -14.05 -6.74 -8.55
N GLN A 474 -14.29 -5.57 -7.95
CA GLN A 474 -15.13 -4.54 -8.57
C GLN A 474 -14.33 -3.73 -9.59
N ILE A 475 -13.19 -3.16 -9.19
CA ILE A 475 -12.47 -2.18 -10.03
C ILE A 475 -11.46 -2.85 -10.98
N ILE A 476 -10.48 -3.58 -10.45
CA ILE A 476 -9.35 -4.08 -11.24
C ILE A 476 -9.74 -5.27 -12.15
N LYS A 477 -10.28 -6.35 -11.58
CA LYS A 477 -10.72 -7.51 -12.36
C LYS A 477 -12.05 -7.23 -13.05
N GLY A 478 -13.01 -6.66 -12.33
CA GLY A 478 -14.37 -6.39 -12.83
C GLY A 478 -14.40 -5.30 -13.91
N CYS A 479 -14.39 -4.03 -13.51
CA CYS A 479 -14.58 -2.92 -14.43
C CYS A 479 -13.44 -2.78 -15.43
N PHE A 480 -12.18 -2.89 -15.02
CA PHE A 480 -11.08 -2.75 -15.98
C PHE A 480 -10.96 -3.97 -16.90
N LYS A 481 -10.62 -5.14 -16.34
CA LYS A 481 -10.24 -6.30 -17.16
C LYS A 481 -11.44 -7.01 -17.79
N ASP A 482 -12.48 -7.33 -17.03
CA ASP A 482 -13.64 -8.10 -17.54
C ASP A 482 -14.59 -7.25 -18.37
N MET A 483 -14.60 -5.92 -18.17
CA MET A 483 -15.48 -4.99 -18.89
C MET A 483 -14.69 -4.12 -19.87
N LEU A 484 -13.98 -3.09 -19.43
CA LEU A 484 -13.43 -2.06 -20.32
C LEU A 484 -12.42 -2.58 -21.34
N VAL A 485 -11.51 -3.47 -20.94
CA VAL A 485 -10.57 -4.12 -21.87
C VAL A 485 -11.36 -4.95 -22.88
N GLN A 486 -12.27 -5.81 -22.41
CA GLN A 486 -13.07 -6.68 -23.26
C GLN A 486 -13.94 -5.89 -24.25
N TRP A 487 -14.66 -4.87 -23.77
CA TRP A 487 -15.51 -3.99 -24.57
C TRP A 487 -14.73 -3.21 -25.61
N SER A 488 -13.48 -2.83 -25.31
CA SER A 488 -12.59 -2.20 -26.29
C SER A 488 -12.23 -3.15 -27.44
N LEU A 489 -12.05 -4.44 -27.16
CA LEU A 489 -11.79 -5.45 -28.21
C LEU A 489 -13.05 -5.80 -29.00
N GLU A 490 -14.21 -5.89 -28.33
CA GLU A 490 -15.51 -6.08 -28.97
C GLU A 490 -15.84 -4.93 -29.92
N TYR A 491 -15.55 -3.68 -29.53
CA TYR A 491 -15.65 -2.52 -30.40
C TYR A 491 -14.84 -2.69 -31.69
N LEU A 492 -13.58 -3.12 -31.59
CA LEU A 492 -12.73 -3.33 -32.76
C LEU A 492 -13.31 -4.40 -33.69
N ALA A 493 -13.87 -5.48 -33.13
CA ALA A 493 -14.54 -6.54 -33.89
C ALA A 493 -15.79 -6.03 -34.62
N ILE A 494 -16.58 -5.16 -33.98
CA ILE A 494 -17.78 -4.54 -34.59
C ILE A 494 -17.38 -3.62 -35.75
N VAL A 495 -16.36 -2.77 -35.56
CA VAL A 495 -15.98 -1.73 -36.53
C VAL A 495 -15.20 -2.28 -37.72
N HIS A 496 -14.31 -3.26 -37.50
CA HIS A 496 -13.39 -3.75 -38.53
C HIS A 496 -13.72 -5.14 -39.06
N GLY A 497 -14.64 -5.86 -38.42
CA GLY A 497 -14.86 -7.28 -38.68
C GLY A 497 -13.80 -8.16 -38.01
N ALA A 498 -14.09 -9.45 -37.84
CA ALA A 498 -13.30 -10.36 -37.01
C ALA A 498 -11.82 -10.49 -37.45
N ASP A 499 -11.57 -10.66 -38.74
CA ASP A 499 -10.21 -10.90 -39.26
C ASP A 499 -9.30 -9.69 -39.11
N GLU A 500 -9.80 -8.49 -39.42
CA GLU A 500 -9.01 -7.26 -39.31
C GLU A 500 -8.86 -6.85 -37.83
N ALA A 501 -9.91 -7.03 -37.03
CA ALA A 501 -9.80 -6.82 -35.59
C ALA A 501 -8.73 -7.71 -34.96
N ASN A 502 -8.60 -8.98 -35.37
CA ASN A 502 -7.55 -9.86 -34.87
C ASN A 502 -6.14 -9.33 -35.18
N LYS A 503 -5.91 -8.75 -36.36
CA LYS A 503 -4.62 -8.11 -36.69
C LYS A 503 -4.34 -6.88 -35.82
N ILE A 504 -5.35 -6.06 -35.57
CA ILE A 504 -5.24 -4.90 -34.67
C ILE A 504 -4.95 -5.36 -33.24
N ILE A 505 -5.62 -6.43 -32.78
CA ILE A 505 -5.41 -7.02 -31.46
C ILE A 505 -3.99 -7.57 -31.32
N ASP A 506 -3.46 -8.23 -32.35
CA ASP A 506 -2.07 -8.68 -32.38
C ASP A 506 -1.10 -7.50 -32.35
N ASP A 507 -1.40 -6.40 -33.05
CA ASP A 507 -0.62 -5.17 -32.96
C ASP A 507 -0.66 -4.53 -31.56
N ILE A 508 -1.82 -4.49 -30.90
CA ILE A 508 -1.94 -4.06 -29.50
C ILE A 508 -1.04 -4.91 -28.59
N ASP A 509 -1.03 -6.23 -28.80
CA ASP A 509 -0.19 -7.16 -28.06
C ASP A 509 1.30 -6.94 -28.31
N HIS A 510 1.71 -6.66 -29.56
CA HIS A 510 3.08 -6.26 -29.89
C HIS A 510 3.46 -4.92 -29.24
N ARG A 511 2.58 -3.92 -29.24
CA ARG A 511 2.80 -2.63 -28.56
C ARG A 511 3.04 -2.84 -27.08
N ILE A 512 2.22 -3.65 -26.41
CA ILE A 512 2.39 -4.00 -25.00
C ILE A 512 3.73 -4.72 -24.75
N ALA A 513 4.15 -5.63 -25.63
CA ALA A 513 5.44 -6.31 -25.50
C ALA A 513 6.65 -5.38 -25.63
N LEU A 514 6.50 -4.28 -26.36
CA LEU A 514 7.53 -3.25 -26.58
C LEU A 514 7.66 -2.23 -25.46
N VAL A 515 6.84 -2.29 -24.42
CA VAL A 515 6.96 -1.39 -23.27
C VAL A 515 8.38 -1.45 -22.67
N PRO A 516 9.07 -0.31 -22.50
CA PRO A 516 10.40 -0.26 -21.89
C PRO A 516 10.40 -0.92 -20.51
N ALA A 517 11.55 -1.50 -20.12
CA ALA A 517 11.67 -2.06 -18.78
C ALA A 517 11.61 -0.96 -17.71
N PHE A 518 10.90 -1.23 -16.61
CA PHE A 518 10.81 -0.33 -15.45
C PHE A 518 10.83 -1.16 -14.16
N PRO A 519 11.55 -0.73 -13.11
CA PRO A 519 11.58 -1.44 -11.83
C PRO A 519 10.17 -1.72 -11.27
N GLY A 520 9.91 -2.95 -10.83
CA GLY A 520 8.61 -3.33 -10.25
C GLY A 520 7.42 -3.36 -11.22
N LEU A 521 7.62 -3.15 -12.53
CA LEU A 521 6.58 -3.27 -13.54
C LEU A 521 6.71 -4.59 -14.30
N ARG A 522 5.78 -5.52 -14.05
CA ARG A 522 5.68 -6.79 -14.78
C ARG A 522 5.54 -6.55 -16.27
N ARG A 523 6.32 -7.30 -17.05
CA ARG A 523 6.33 -7.25 -18.52
C ARG A 523 5.49 -8.35 -19.16
N PHE A 524 5.11 -8.11 -20.42
CA PHE A 524 4.29 -9.01 -21.23
C PHE A 524 4.98 -9.34 -22.56
N PRO A 525 5.99 -10.24 -22.58
CA PRO A 525 6.80 -10.51 -23.78
C PRO A 525 6.00 -11.00 -24.99
N HIS A 526 4.84 -11.62 -24.76
CA HIS A 526 3.95 -12.17 -25.79
C HIS A 526 2.57 -11.48 -25.79
N GLY A 527 2.49 -10.24 -25.32
CA GLY A 527 1.22 -9.52 -25.22
C GLY A 527 0.27 -10.15 -24.20
N ARG A 528 -1.03 -10.17 -24.49
CA ARG A 528 -2.09 -10.51 -23.54
C ARG A 528 -2.62 -11.95 -23.65
N ARG A 529 -2.09 -12.79 -24.55
CA ARG A 529 -2.56 -14.16 -24.82
C ARG A 529 -2.15 -15.19 -23.75
N PHE A 530 -2.54 -15.00 -22.50
CA PHE A 530 -2.36 -15.99 -21.43
C PHE A 530 -3.65 -16.78 -21.18
N LYS A 531 -3.52 -18.08 -20.87
CA LYS A 531 -4.67 -18.94 -20.53
C LYS A 531 -5.32 -18.60 -19.19
N GLN A 532 -4.55 -18.06 -18.24
CA GLN A 532 -5.02 -17.71 -16.90
C GLN A 532 -4.48 -16.33 -16.51
N TRP A 533 -5.37 -15.45 -16.06
CA TRP A 533 -5.04 -14.10 -15.60
C TRP A 533 -5.08 -14.03 -14.07
N THR A 534 -4.02 -13.52 -13.46
CA THR A 534 -4.00 -13.17 -12.03
C THR A 534 -4.38 -11.71 -11.82
N GLY A 535 -4.69 -11.34 -10.57
CA GLY A 535 -4.95 -9.95 -10.21
C GLY A 535 -3.76 -9.03 -10.49
N ASP A 536 -2.53 -9.54 -10.36
CA ASP A 536 -1.32 -8.76 -10.63
C ASP A 536 -1.09 -8.57 -12.14
N ASP A 537 -1.51 -9.53 -12.97
CA ASP A 537 -1.48 -9.36 -14.44
C ASP A 537 -2.46 -8.26 -14.86
N SER A 538 -3.66 -8.23 -14.28
CA SER A 538 -4.62 -7.14 -14.54
C SER A 538 -4.06 -5.77 -14.11
N LYS A 539 -3.46 -5.67 -12.91
CA LYS A 539 -2.82 -4.43 -12.44
C LYS A 539 -1.68 -3.99 -13.36
N ALA A 540 -0.83 -4.92 -13.83
CA ALA A 540 0.27 -4.59 -14.73
C ALA A 540 -0.25 -4.11 -16.10
N LEU A 541 -1.30 -4.75 -16.62
CA LEU A 541 -1.93 -4.34 -17.87
C LEU A 541 -2.49 -2.91 -17.79
N MET A 542 -3.12 -2.52 -16.67
CA MET A 542 -3.65 -1.16 -16.46
C MET A 542 -2.61 -0.06 -16.72
N LYS A 543 -1.35 -0.34 -16.38
CA LYS A 543 -0.25 0.64 -16.46
C LYS A 543 0.24 0.89 -17.89
N VAL A 544 -0.16 0.05 -18.85
CA VAL A 544 0.38 0.06 -20.22
C VAL A 544 -0.69 -0.01 -21.31
N PHE A 545 -1.92 -0.40 -20.96
CA PHE A 545 -2.99 -0.62 -21.93
C PHE A 545 -3.36 0.67 -22.69
N LEU A 546 -3.47 1.79 -21.97
CA LEU A 546 -3.91 3.06 -22.54
C LEU A 546 -3.02 3.53 -23.70
N SER A 547 -1.69 3.44 -23.58
CA SER A 547 -0.79 3.80 -24.68
C SER A 547 -0.86 2.83 -25.86
N ALA A 548 -1.11 1.55 -25.61
CA ALA A 548 -1.17 0.54 -26.65
C ALA A 548 -2.39 0.73 -27.58
N VAL A 549 -3.51 1.19 -27.02
CA VAL A 549 -4.78 1.34 -27.75
C VAL A 549 -5.08 2.76 -28.23
N ALA A 550 -4.24 3.75 -27.88
CA ALA A 550 -4.49 5.17 -28.11
C ALA A 550 -4.81 5.56 -29.56
N GLU A 551 -4.22 4.85 -30.53
CA GLU A 551 -4.42 5.11 -31.97
C GLU A 551 -5.46 4.20 -32.63
N HIS A 552 -6.00 3.24 -31.86
CA HIS A 552 -6.98 2.24 -32.33
C HIS A 552 -8.39 2.51 -31.82
N LEU A 553 -8.54 3.29 -30.75
CA LEU A 553 -9.84 3.59 -30.14
C LEU A 553 -10.27 5.05 -30.36
N PRO A 554 -11.58 5.32 -30.44
CA PRO A 554 -12.10 6.68 -30.57
C PRO A 554 -11.84 7.49 -29.30
N GLU A 555 -11.76 8.81 -29.45
CA GLU A 555 -11.40 9.72 -28.36
C GLU A 555 -12.30 9.59 -27.12
N ASN A 556 -13.61 9.40 -27.28
CA ASN A 556 -14.51 9.22 -26.15
C ASN A 556 -14.25 7.91 -25.38
N MET A 557 -13.86 6.82 -26.07
CA MET A 557 -13.42 5.59 -25.39
C MET A 557 -12.10 5.80 -24.65
N MET A 558 -11.16 6.54 -25.24
CA MET A 558 -9.90 6.90 -24.57
C MET A 558 -10.13 7.74 -23.31
N LYS A 559 -11.05 8.71 -23.36
CA LYS A 559 -11.46 9.51 -22.20
C LYS A 559 -12.19 8.70 -21.14
N CYS A 560 -13.00 7.71 -21.55
CA CYS A 560 -13.61 6.75 -20.64
C CYS A 560 -12.55 5.94 -19.88
N LEU A 561 -11.59 5.35 -20.61
CA LEU A 561 -10.49 4.56 -20.04
C LEU A 561 -9.60 5.40 -19.11
N SER A 562 -9.21 6.61 -19.52
CA SER A 562 -8.38 7.48 -18.69
C SER A 562 -9.11 7.98 -17.44
N SER A 563 -10.37 8.41 -17.55
CA SER A 563 -11.18 8.81 -16.39
C SER A 563 -11.38 7.68 -15.39
N PHE A 564 -11.59 6.45 -15.89
CA PHE A 564 -11.65 5.25 -15.05
C PHE A 564 -10.31 4.96 -14.35
N LEU A 565 -9.18 5.06 -15.07
CA LEU A 565 -7.86 4.84 -14.49
C LEU A 565 -7.57 5.90 -13.41
N ASP A 566 -7.85 7.17 -13.68
CA ASP A 566 -7.72 8.24 -12.68
C ASP A 566 -8.54 7.95 -11.43
N PHE A 567 -9.84 7.63 -11.57
CA PHE A 567 -10.70 7.19 -10.46
C PHE A 567 -10.04 6.05 -9.69
N CYS A 568 -9.59 5.01 -10.40
CA CYS A 568 -8.99 3.83 -9.79
C CYS A 568 -7.72 4.15 -9.00
N TYR A 569 -6.84 5.03 -9.49
CA TYR A 569 -5.64 5.44 -8.75
C TYR A 569 -5.98 6.29 -7.53
N LEU A 570 -6.96 7.19 -7.64
CA LEU A 570 -7.39 8.06 -6.54
C LEU A 570 -7.97 7.28 -5.36
N VAL A 571 -8.88 6.32 -5.63
CA VAL A 571 -9.49 5.51 -4.56
C VAL A 571 -8.53 4.49 -3.93
N ARG A 572 -7.31 4.37 -4.45
CA ARG A 572 -6.24 3.52 -3.91
C ARG A 572 -5.20 4.29 -3.12
N ARG A 573 -5.33 5.61 -2.99
CA ARG A 573 -4.47 6.42 -2.12
C ARG A 573 -4.60 5.97 -0.67
N SER A 574 -3.51 6.11 0.07
CA SER A 574 -3.43 5.78 1.50
C SER A 574 -4.01 6.87 2.41
N ASP A 575 -4.07 8.09 1.91
CA ASP A 575 -4.63 9.27 2.57
C ASP A 575 -5.53 9.98 1.56
N ILE A 576 -6.78 10.18 1.93
CA ILE A 576 -7.79 10.84 1.10
C ILE A 576 -8.35 12.01 1.89
N ASN A 577 -8.23 13.21 1.34
CA ASN A 577 -8.81 14.43 1.90
C ASN A 577 -10.02 14.90 1.10
N GLU A 578 -10.63 16.01 1.50
CA GLU A 578 -11.80 16.60 0.84
C GLU A 578 -11.55 16.93 -0.65
N ASP A 579 -10.37 17.42 -1.01
CA ASP A 579 -10.02 17.68 -2.41
C ASP A 579 -9.92 16.39 -3.22
N SER A 580 -9.34 15.35 -2.62
CA SER A 580 -9.22 14.04 -3.24
C SER A 580 -10.60 13.39 -3.44
N LEU A 581 -11.51 13.52 -2.47
CA LEU A 581 -12.90 13.06 -2.61
C LEU A 581 -13.63 13.79 -3.74
N LYS A 582 -13.46 15.11 -3.85
CA LYS A 582 -14.03 15.88 -4.96
C LYS A 582 -13.47 15.39 -6.29
N LEU A 583 -12.16 15.19 -6.38
CA LEU A 583 -11.54 14.68 -7.60
C LEU A 583 -12.00 13.25 -7.94
N ILE A 584 -12.22 12.38 -6.94
CA ILE A 584 -12.81 11.05 -7.15
C ILE A 584 -14.19 11.17 -7.78
N GLN A 585 -15.05 12.05 -7.26
CA GLN A 585 -16.38 12.30 -7.82
C GLN A 585 -16.30 12.84 -9.25
N ASP A 586 -15.47 13.86 -9.50
CA ASP A 586 -15.29 14.45 -10.83
C ASP A 586 -14.85 13.40 -11.87
N ARG A 587 -13.95 12.48 -11.50
CA ARG A 587 -13.48 11.40 -12.38
C ARG A 587 -14.53 10.31 -12.59
N LEU A 588 -15.32 10.02 -11.56
CA LEU A 588 -16.45 9.10 -11.67
C LEU A 588 -17.53 9.64 -12.61
N ASP A 589 -17.87 10.92 -12.49
CA ASP A 589 -18.84 11.59 -13.35
C ASP A 589 -18.35 11.62 -14.81
N ALA A 590 -17.06 11.95 -15.03
CA ALA A 590 -16.45 11.89 -16.34
C ALA A 590 -16.48 10.47 -16.93
N PHE A 591 -16.19 9.44 -16.11
CA PHE A 591 -16.31 8.04 -16.53
C PHE A 591 -17.74 7.68 -16.94
N HIS A 592 -18.75 8.05 -16.15
CA HIS A 592 -20.16 7.80 -16.47
C HIS A 592 -20.63 8.54 -17.73
N PHE A 593 -20.12 9.74 -17.97
CA PHE A 593 -20.38 10.49 -19.18
C PHE A 593 -19.75 9.79 -20.40
N TYR A 594 -18.46 9.47 -20.36
CA TYR A 594 -17.76 8.92 -21.52
C TYR A 594 -18.08 7.45 -21.78
N ARG A 595 -18.49 6.65 -20.79
CA ARG A 595 -18.86 5.23 -21.01
C ARG A 595 -20.05 5.07 -21.94
N GLN A 596 -20.90 6.09 -22.10
CA GLN A 596 -22.02 6.11 -23.04
C GLN A 596 -21.60 5.76 -24.47
N VAL A 597 -20.33 5.98 -24.82
CA VAL A 597 -19.77 5.57 -26.11
C VAL A 597 -20.02 4.08 -26.40
N PHE A 598 -19.94 3.21 -25.38
CA PHE A 598 -20.18 1.76 -25.55
C PHE A 598 -21.65 1.41 -25.84
N LEU A 599 -22.61 2.28 -25.49
CA LEU A 599 -24.00 2.14 -25.96
C LEU A 599 -24.10 2.61 -27.41
N THR A 600 -23.56 3.79 -27.71
CA THR A 600 -23.67 4.39 -29.06
C THR A 600 -23.01 3.55 -30.15
N THR A 601 -21.95 2.80 -29.81
CA THR A 601 -21.27 1.89 -30.74
C THR A 601 -21.90 0.49 -30.78
N GLY A 602 -22.97 0.23 -30.02
CA GLY A 602 -23.65 -1.07 -29.96
C GLY A 602 -22.89 -2.16 -29.22
N VAL A 603 -21.79 -1.84 -28.53
CA VAL A 603 -21.01 -2.82 -27.74
C VAL A 603 -21.83 -3.31 -26.54
N ARG A 604 -22.61 -2.42 -25.92
CA ARG A 604 -23.47 -2.69 -24.77
C ARG A 604 -24.89 -2.19 -25.04
N GLN A 605 -25.87 -2.86 -24.40
CA GLN A 605 -27.28 -2.44 -24.39
C GLN A 605 -27.67 -1.70 -23.10
N SER A 606 -26.97 -1.95 -21.99
CA SER A 606 -27.15 -1.28 -20.71
C SER A 606 -25.91 -1.39 -19.82
N PHE A 607 -25.87 -0.62 -18.73
CA PHE A 607 -24.83 -0.65 -17.69
C PHE A 607 -25.33 -1.24 -16.36
N CYS A 608 -26.35 -2.09 -16.39
CA CYS A 608 -26.94 -2.74 -15.21
C CYS A 608 -26.02 -3.86 -14.68
N LEU A 609 -24.82 -3.46 -14.25
CA LEU A 609 -23.73 -4.31 -13.80
C LEU A 609 -23.37 -3.90 -12.37
N PRO A 610 -23.74 -4.69 -11.35
CA PRO A 610 -23.52 -4.35 -9.94
C PRO A 610 -22.07 -4.01 -9.59
N ARG A 611 -21.09 -4.69 -10.21
CA ARG A 611 -19.67 -4.38 -10.04
C ARG A 611 -19.31 -2.96 -10.53
N MET A 612 -19.89 -2.50 -11.64
CA MET A 612 -19.68 -1.13 -12.13
C MET A 612 -20.47 -0.11 -11.32
N HIS A 613 -21.73 -0.41 -11.00
CA HIS A 613 -22.54 0.43 -10.13
C HIS A 613 -21.87 0.66 -8.77
N SER A 614 -21.15 -0.33 -8.22
CA SER A 614 -20.46 -0.21 -6.94
C SER A 614 -19.57 1.03 -6.81
N MET A 615 -19.05 1.56 -7.93
CA MET A 615 -18.20 2.74 -8.00
C MET A 615 -18.86 3.99 -7.38
N VAL A 616 -20.20 4.14 -7.49
CA VAL A 616 -20.91 5.30 -6.90
C VAL A 616 -20.88 5.31 -5.38
N HIS A 617 -20.61 4.18 -4.75
CA HIS A 617 -20.56 4.07 -3.30
C HIS A 617 -19.17 4.41 -2.74
N TYR A 618 -18.13 4.48 -3.57
CA TYR A 618 -16.75 4.70 -3.08
C TYR A 618 -16.56 6.00 -2.29
N PRO A 619 -17.05 7.18 -2.73
CA PRO A 619 -16.91 8.41 -1.96
C PRO A 619 -17.48 8.29 -0.54
N PHE A 620 -18.70 7.74 -0.44
CA PHE A 620 -19.34 7.48 0.84
C PHE A 620 -18.57 6.45 1.68
N LEU A 621 -18.11 5.36 1.07
CA LEU A 621 -17.37 4.31 1.79
C LEU A 621 -16.02 4.77 2.30
N ILE A 622 -15.34 5.68 1.59
CA ILE A 622 -14.11 6.30 2.05
C ILE A 622 -14.37 7.11 3.32
N GLN A 623 -15.48 7.86 3.36
CA GLN A 623 -15.84 8.64 4.54
C GLN A 623 -16.23 7.75 5.73
N GLU A 624 -16.94 6.64 5.48
CA GLU A 624 -17.36 5.70 6.52
C GLU A 624 -16.23 4.83 7.06
N PHE A 625 -15.30 4.39 6.20
CA PHE A 625 -14.31 3.38 6.57
C PHE A 625 -12.85 3.79 6.44
N GLY A 626 -12.55 4.97 5.91
CA GLY A 626 -11.18 5.39 5.62
C GLY A 626 -10.71 4.94 4.24
N ALA A 627 -9.41 4.99 3.99
CA ALA A 627 -8.85 4.62 2.70
C ALA A 627 -9.10 3.14 2.37
N PRO A 628 -9.63 2.79 1.16
CA PRO A 628 -10.04 1.42 0.83
C PRO A 628 -8.89 0.42 0.74
N ASN A 629 -7.66 0.89 0.57
CA ASN A 629 -6.48 0.04 0.40
C ASN A 629 -6.20 -0.86 1.61
N GLY A 630 -6.68 -0.50 2.80
CA GLY A 630 -6.58 -1.29 4.03
C GLY A 630 -7.82 -2.13 4.36
N LEU A 631 -8.86 -2.11 3.52
CA LEU A 631 -10.18 -2.70 3.78
C LEU A 631 -10.82 -3.29 2.52
N CYS A 632 -10.03 -3.96 1.67
CA CYS A 632 -10.54 -4.60 0.46
C CYS A 632 -9.95 -6.01 0.27
N SER A 633 -10.53 -6.75 -0.68
CA SER A 633 -10.19 -8.17 -0.91
C SER A 633 -8.74 -8.43 -1.33
N THR A 634 -7.96 -7.40 -1.68
CA THR A 634 -6.52 -7.56 -1.91
C THR A 634 -5.79 -8.11 -0.68
N ILE A 635 -6.28 -7.80 0.52
CA ILE A 635 -5.70 -8.25 1.78
C ILE A 635 -6.03 -9.72 2.04
N THR A 636 -7.29 -10.12 1.84
CA THR A 636 -7.71 -11.53 1.97
C THR A 636 -7.08 -12.40 0.88
N GLU A 637 -6.95 -11.92 -0.36
CA GLU A 637 -6.27 -12.64 -1.45
C GLU A 637 -4.80 -12.88 -1.14
N SER A 638 -4.09 -11.86 -0.66
CA SER A 638 -2.70 -12.05 -0.23
C SER A 638 -2.61 -13.01 0.96
N ARG A 639 -3.60 -12.99 1.87
CA ARG A 639 -3.66 -13.95 2.98
C ARG A 639 -3.99 -15.37 2.50
N HIS A 640 -4.79 -15.59 1.45
CA HIS A 640 -5.02 -16.92 0.88
C HIS A 640 -3.72 -17.61 0.48
N ILE A 641 -2.74 -16.87 -0.02
CA ILE A 641 -1.43 -17.44 -0.36
C ILE A 641 -0.78 -18.09 0.86
N THR A 642 -0.77 -17.39 1.99
CA THR A 642 -0.06 -17.85 3.20
C THR A 642 -0.89 -18.76 4.10
N ALA A 643 -2.21 -18.61 4.12
CA ALA A 643 -3.13 -19.36 4.98
C ALA A 643 -3.74 -20.60 4.31
N VAL A 644 -3.76 -20.65 2.97
CA VAL A 644 -4.42 -21.74 2.23
C VAL A 644 -3.48 -22.37 1.21
N LYS A 645 -2.99 -21.60 0.23
CA LYS A 645 -2.25 -22.14 -0.93
C LYS A 645 -0.88 -22.73 -0.52
N ARG A 646 -0.10 -22.03 0.32
CA ARG A 646 1.20 -22.52 0.83
C ARG A 646 1.03 -23.73 1.77
N PRO A 647 0.17 -23.69 2.80
CA PRO A 647 -0.10 -24.86 3.65
C PRO A 647 -0.58 -26.08 2.85
N TRP A 648 -1.44 -25.87 1.85
CA TRP A 648 -1.88 -26.96 0.97
C TRP A 648 -0.71 -27.56 0.18
N ARG A 649 0.19 -26.71 -0.39
CA ARG A 649 1.40 -27.18 -1.08
C ARG A 649 2.34 -27.96 -0.16
N ARG A 650 2.40 -27.59 1.12
CA ARG A 650 3.21 -28.25 2.17
C ARG A 650 2.59 -29.56 2.68
N SER A 651 1.28 -29.72 2.56
CA SER A 651 0.58 -30.95 2.96
C SER A 651 0.87 -32.12 2.00
N ASN A 652 0.50 -33.33 2.41
CA ASN A 652 0.49 -34.49 1.51
C ASN A 652 -0.63 -34.47 0.45
N ARG A 653 -1.47 -33.41 0.42
CA ARG A 653 -2.60 -33.19 -0.50
C ARG A 653 -3.75 -34.21 -0.37
N TRP A 654 -3.69 -35.12 0.60
CA TRP A 654 -4.74 -36.07 0.95
C TRP A 654 -5.47 -35.61 2.22
N ASN A 655 -6.78 -35.32 2.10
CA ASN A 655 -7.58 -34.77 3.22
C ASN A 655 -6.84 -33.64 3.96
N ALA A 656 -6.25 -32.74 3.19
CA ALA A 656 -5.20 -31.83 3.63
C ALA A 656 -5.61 -30.78 4.68
N LEU A 657 -6.91 -30.59 4.93
CA LEU A 657 -7.40 -29.50 5.77
C LEU A 657 -6.76 -29.52 7.16
N SER A 658 -6.78 -30.66 7.87
CA SER A 658 -6.19 -30.76 9.22
C SER A 658 -4.70 -30.40 9.25
N GLN A 659 -3.93 -30.84 8.25
CA GLN A 659 -2.52 -30.49 8.09
C GLN A 659 -2.32 -28.99 7.84
N MET A 660 -3.21 -28.38 7.04
CA MET A 660 -3.20 -26.93 6.79
C MET A 660 -3.49 -26.15 8.06
N LEU A 661 -4.50 -26.55 8.84
CA LEU A 661 -4.87 -25.92 10.11
C LEU A 661 -3.70 -25.94 11.10
N LEU A 662 -3.06 -27.09 11.29
CA LEU A 662 -1.89 -27.25 12.18
C LEU A 662 -0.69 -26.43 11.68
N THR A 663 -0.45 -26.40 10.37
CA THR A 663 0.62 -25.58 9.78
C THR A 663 0.39 -24.10 10.08
N ASN A 664 -0.83 -23.60 9.87
CA ASN A 664 -1.18 -22.21 10.20
C ASN A 664 -0.98 -21.92 11.68
N GLN A 665 -1.45 -22.80 12.56
CA GLN A 665 -1.32 -22.64 14.01
C GLN A 665 0.14 -22.54 14.45
N ARG A 666 1.00 -23.43 13.96
CA ARG A 666 2.44 -23.44 14.28
C ARG A 666 3.17 -22.20 13.76
N ILE A 667 2.83 -21.74 12.55
CA ILE A 667 3.39 -20.48 12.00
C ILE A 667 2.97 -19.28 12.86
N ASP A 668 1.69 -19.18 13.21
CA ASP A 668 1.16 -18.06 14.00
C ASP A 668 1.81 -18.02 15.39
N LYS A 669 1.98 -19.18 16.04
CA LYS A 669 2.69 -19.32 17.33
C LYS A 669 4.16 -18.89 17.26
N LEU A 670 4.91 -19.35 16.25
CA LEU A 670 6.31 -18.94 16.05
C LEU A 670 6.46 -17.45 15.82
N LEU A 671 5.56 -16.84 15.03
CA LEU A 671 5.55 -15.41 14.78
C LEU A 671 5.23 -14.59 16.04
N ALA A 672 4.25 -15.05 16.84
CA ALA A 672 3.87 -14.38 18.08
C ALA A 672 5.00 -14.42 19.13
N LEU A 673 5.61 -15.59 19.34
CA LEU A 673 6.77 -15.71 20.24
C LEU A 673 7.94 -14.85 19.75
N ARG A 674 8.18 -14.81 18.43
CA ARG A 674 9.23 -13.95 17.89
C ARG A 674 8.96 -12.46 18.20
N ALA A 675 7.73 -11.98 18.05
CA ALA A 675 7.40 -10.58 18.31
C ALA A 675 7.72 -10.18 19.77
N ASP A 676 7.36 -11.04 20.73
CA ASP A 676 7.71 -10.87 22.15
C ASP A 676 9.23 -10.86 22.37
N LEU A 677 9.98 -11.77 21.74
CA LEU A 677 11.44 -11.82 21.84
C LEU A 677 12.13 -10.60 21.19
N VAL A 678 11.55 -10.02 20.13
CA VAL A 678 12.05 -8.79 19.49
C VAL A 678 11.86 -7.59 20.42
N GLU A 679 10.69 -7.48 21.06
CA GLU A 679 10.41 -6.43 22.04
C GLU A 679 11.40 -6.48 23.22
N ARG A 680 11.76 -7.68 23.68
CA ARG A 680 12.78 -7.91 24.70
C ARG A 680 14.23 -7.67 24.22
N GLY A 681 14.44 -7.38 22.93
CA GLY A 681 15.77 -7.15 22.36
C GLY A 681 16.63 -8.42 22.18
N LEU A 682 16.02 -9.61 22.28
CA LEU A 682 16.72 -10.90 22.23
C LEU A 682 16.93 -11.41 20.79
N VAL A 683 16.04 -11.04 19.86
CA VAL A 683 16.14 -11.41 18.45
C VAL A 683 15.86 -10.23 17.53
N LEU A 684 16.40 -10.28 16.31
CA LEU A 684 16.14 -9.24 15.31
C LEU A 684 14.73 -9.36 14.72
N ALA A 685 14.12 -8.19 14.45
CA ALA A 685 12.84 -8.10 13.75
C ALA A 685 12.88 -8.84 12.40
N LEU A 686 11.78 -9.52 12.08
CA LEU A 686 11.61 -10.12 10.77
C LEU A 686 11.53 -9.03 9.71
N HIS A 687 12.52 -8.99 8.83
CA HIS A 687 12.38 -8.29 7.57
C HIS A 687 11.28 -9.02 6.76
N ARG A 688 10.51 -8.25 5.97
CA ARG A 688 9.44 -8.76 5.08
C ARG A 688 9.85 -10.07 4.39
N PRO A 689 8.91 -10.99 4.11
CA PRO A 689 9.21 -12.18 3.34
C PRO A 689 9.97 -11.78 2.07
N PRO A 690 11.05 -12.49 1.70
CA PRO A 690 11.73 -12.21 0.46
C PRO A 690 10.71 -12.26 -0.69
N PRO A 691 10.82 -11.36 -1.69
CA PRO A 691 9.97 -11.42 -2.87
C PRO A 691 10.06 -12.80 -3.51
N ASP A 692 9.02 -13.16 -4.25
CA ASP A 692 8.96 -14.42 -4.97
C ASP A 692 10.28 -14.61 -5.75
N PRO A 693 11.04 -15.71 -5.54
CA PRO A 693 12.30 -15.93 -6.25
C PRO A 693 12.13 -15.98 -7.77
N PHE A 694 10.91 -16.16 -8.28
CA PHE A 694 10.58 -16.12 -9.70
C PHE A 694 10.27 -14.70 -10.24
N ASP A 695 10.14 -13.68 -9.38
CA ASP A 695 9.83 -12.29 -9.77
C ASP A 695 11.02 -11.36 -9.46
N ILE A 696 12.10 -11.51 -10.23
CA ILE A 696 13.36 -10.77 -10.06
C ILE A 696 13.15 -9.24 -10.22
N GLU A 697 12.10 -8.79 -10.91
CA GLU A 697 11.76 -7.38 -11.08
C GLU A 697 11.31 -6.72 -9.76
N GLN A 698 10.84 -7.51 -8.79
CA GLN A 698 10.57 -7.06 -7.42
C GLN A 698 11.83 -6.88 -6.57
N GLN A 699 13.02 -7.34 -6.99
CA GLN A 699 14.26 -7.09 -6.23
C GLN A 699 14.73 -5.63 -6.34
N ASP A 700 14.35 -4.95 -7.44
CA ASP A 700 14.75 -3.58 -7.74
C ASP A 700 13.83 -2.54 -7.08
N VAL A 701 12.76 -2.95 -6.39
CA VAL A 701 11.85 -2.08 -5.63
C VAL A 701 11.63 -2.67 -4.23
N GLY A 702 11.39 -1.86 -3.20
CA GLY A 702 11.01 -2.41 -1.91
C GLY A 702 10.78 -1.41 -0.80
N ALA A 703 10.24 -1.89 0.32
CA ALA A 703 10.11 -1.11 1.54
C ALA A 703 11.47 -0.76 2.15
N VAL A 704 11.57 0.43 2.76
CA VAL A 704 12.73 0.84 3.53
C VAL A 704 12.30 1.34 4.90
N GLU A 705 13.03 0.96 5.95
CA GLU A 705 12.87 1.48 7.30
C GLU A 705 13.88 2.62 7.52
N ARG A 706 13.44 3.86 7.25
CA ARG A 706 14.22 5.09 7.43
C ARG A 706 13.32 6.21 7.93
N ASP A 707 13.92 7.30 8.44
CA ASP A 707 13.19 8.55 8.69
C ASP A 707 12.57 9.08 7.40
N THR A 708 11.41 9.72 7.54
CA THR A 708 10.63 10.21 6.40
C THR A 708 11.36 11.35 5.70
N VAL A 709 11.75 11.12 4.45
CA VAL A 709 12.31 12.12 3.53
C VAL A 709 11.48 12.12 2.25
N LEU A 710 11.33 13.28 1.61
CA LEU A 710 10.55 13.38 0.36
C LEU A 710 11.16 12.48 -0.72
N ALA A 711 12.46 12.64 -0.99
CA ALA A 711 13.25 11.74 -1.78
C ALA A 711 14.76 11.96 -1.56
N ASP A 712 15.56 10.92 -1.71
CA ASP A 712 17.02 10.96 -1.79
C ASP A 712 17.51 9.90 -2.79
N VAL A 713 18.62 10.16 -3.49
CA VAL A 713 19.24 9.21 -4.42
C VAL A 713 20.68 8.92 -4.01
N PHE A 714 21.05 7.65 -4.02
CA PHE A 714 22.39 7.18 -3.63
C PHE A 714 23.02 6.36 -4.76
N LEU A 715 24.29 6.59 -5.07
CA LEU A 715 25.05 5.70 -5.95
C LEU A 715 25.20 4.32 -5.31
N ALA A 716 25.40 3.29 -6.14
CA ALA A 716 25.73 1.95 -5.66
C ALA A 716 26.94 1.97 -4.71
N ARG A 717 26.93 1.11 -3.69
CA ARG A 717 27.98 1.06 -2.66
C ARG A 717 29.37 0.76 -3.25
N THR A 718 29.43 -0.03 -4.31
CA THR A 718 30.67 -0.45 -4.98
C THR A 718 30.73 0.21 -6.36
N HIS A 719 31.89 0.75 -6.70
CA HIS A 719 32.18 1.28 -8.04
C HIS A 719 32.70 0.16 -8.95
N GLU A 720 32.58 0.36 -10.26
CA GLU A 720 33.06 -0.56 -11.27
C GLU A 720 34.56 -0.37 -11.50
N THR A 721 35.34 -1.45 -11.40
CA THR A 721 36.81 -1.41 -11.46
C THR A 721 37.36 -1.39 -12.88
N ASN A 722 36.54 -1.75 -13.88
CA ASN A 722 36.97 -1.90 -15.28
C ASN A 722 36.90 -0.59 -16.09
N TYR A 723 36.62 0.54 -15.44
CA TYR A 723 36.53 1.84 -16.10
C TYR A 723 37.80 2.67 -15.90
N PRO A 724 38.21 3.47 -16.90
CA PRO A 724 39.27 4.45 -16.71
C PRO A 724 38.94 5.49 -15.64
N HIS A 725 39.95 5.93 -14.90
CA HIS A 725 39.80 6.90 -13.80
C HIS A 725 40.06 8.35 -14.21
N SER A 726 40.57 8.61 -15.41
CA SER A 726 40.78 9.97 -15.93
C SER A 726 39.58 10.40 -16.78
N LEU A 727 39.31 11.71 -16.82
CA LEU A 727 38.16 12.26 -17.55
C LEU A 727 38.25 12.01 -19.06
N GLY A 728 39.44 12.20 -19.65
CA GLY A 728 39.67 11.99 -21.07
C GLY A 728 39.60 10.52 -21.49
N ASP A 729 40.24 9.63 -20.74
CA ASP A 729 40.21 8.19 -21.05
C ASP A 729 38.81 7.62 -20.88
N LEU A 730 38.08 8.07 -19.85
CA LEU A 730 36.71 7.65 -19.63
C LEU A 730 35.79 8.12 -20.78
N ALA A 731 35.96 9.35 -21.27
CA ALA A 731 35.21 9.88 -22.40
C ALA A 731 35.41 9.04 -23.68
N ASN A 732 36.63 8.62 -23.96
CA ASN A 732 36.94 7.72 -25.06
C ASN A 732 36.32 6.33 -24.86
N TYR A 733 36.45 5.78 -23.65
CA TYR A 733 35.92 4.46 -23.30
C TYR A 733 34.40 4.36 -23.43
N ILE A 734 33.66 5.40 -23.03
CA ILE A 734 32.20 5.43 -23.14
C ILE A 734 31.71 5.97 -24.50
N GLN A 735 32.63 6.34 -25.39
CA GLN A 735 32.35 6.94 -26.71
C GLN A 735 31.52 8.23 -26.61
N GLN A 736 31.86 9.12 -25.67
CA GLN A 736 31.22 10.42 -25.48
C GLN A 736 32.27 11.53 -25.40
N PRO A 737 32.73 12.07 -26.55
CA PRO A 737 33.83 13.05 -26.58
C PRO A 737 33.48 14.38 -25.89
N LEU A 738 32.20 14.73 -25.79
CA LEU A 738 31.74 15.93 -25.07
C LEU A 738 31.74 15.77 -23.55
N PHE A 739 31.91 14.55 -23.04
CA PHE A 739 31.83 14.27 -21.61
C PHE A 739 32.74 15.16 -20.75
N PRO A 740 34.03 15.37 -21.08
CA PRO A 740 34.90 16.23 -20.28
C PRO A 740 34.40 17.67 -20.19
N HIS A 741 33.93 18.23 -21.30
CA HIS A 741 33.37 19.58 -21.34
C HIS A 741 32.11 19.69 -20.47
N LEU A 742 31.20 18.70 -20.56
CA LEU A 742 29.98 18.69 -19.75
C LEU A 742 30.26 18.60 -18.24
N VAL A 743 31.25 17.81 -17.82
CA VAL A 743 31.63 17.72 -16.39
C VAL A 743 32.22 19.05 -15.91
N ARG A 744 33.09 19.70 -16.70
CA ARG A 744 33.65 21.01 -16.34
C ARG A 744 32.58 22.10 -16.29
N ALA A 745 31.68 22.14 -17.27
CA ALA A 745 30.55 23.08 -17.27
C ALA A 745 29.63 22.86 -16.07
N PHE A 746 29.35 21.60 -15.71
CA PHE A 746 28.63 21.27 -14.48
C PHE A 746 29.35 21.81 -13.25
N LEU A 747 30.65 21.54 -13.10
CA LEU A 747 31.43 21.99 -11.95
C LEU A 747 31.45 23.52 -11.84
N GLN A 748 31.63 24.22 -12.96
CA GLN A 748 31.61 25.68 -12.99
C GLN A 748 30.25 26.23 -12.53
N ASN A 749 29.14 25.63 -12.98
CA ASN A 749 27.80 26.00 -12.52
C ASN A 749 27.58 25.71 -11.02
N GLN A 750 28.24 24.69 -10.45
CA GLN A 750 28.19 24.42 -9.01
C GLN A 750 29.01 25.42 -8.19
N LEU A 751 30.16 25.85 -8.69
CA LEU A 751 31.06 26.79 -8.01
C LEU A 751 30.57 28.24 -8.11
N TYR A 752 29.96 28.62 -9.24
CA TYR A 752 29.56 29.99 -9.55
C TYR A 752 28.09 30.09 -10.00
N PRO A 753 27.12 29.82 -9.13
CA PRO A 753 25.70 29.79 -9.51
C PRO A 753 25.12 31.15 -9.92
N ASP A 754 25.80 32.28 -9.65
CA ASP A 754 25.34 33.67 -9.89
C ASP A 754 26.07 34.40 -11.03
N ALA A 755 26.96 33.74 -11.77
CA ALA A 755 27.59 34.34 -12.93
C ALA A 755 26.54 34.63 -14.03
N LEU A 756 26.33 35.91 -14.37
CA LEU A 756 25.34 36.39 -15.35
C LEU A 756 25.73 36.10 -16.81
N THR A 757 26.88 35.45 -17.03
CA THR A 757 27.41 35.09 -18.35
C THR A 757 28.07 33.71 -18.22
N PRO A 758 27.74 32.72 -19.07
CA PRO A 758 28.62 31.57 -19.24
C PRO A 758 29.95 32.12 -19.76
N GLY A 759 30.96 32.17 -18.88
CA GLY A 759 32.27 32.70 -19.21
C GLY A 759 32.89 31.93 -20.38
N LEU A 760 33.59 32.68 -21.23
CA LEU A 760 34.39 32.22 -22.36
C LEU A 760 35.05 30.85 -22.12
N GLU A 761 35.07 30.02 -23.18
CA GLU A 761 35.58 28.64 -23.25
C GLU A 761 37.03 28.40 -22.73
N GLN A 762 37.73 29.42 -22.23
CA GLN A 762 39.17 29.40 -22.00
C GLN A 762 39.62 29.13 -20.55
N ASP A 763 38.76 29.16 -19.53
CA ASP A 763 39.15 28.89 -18.13
C ASP A 763 38.19 27.93 -17.39
N LEU A 764 37.88 26.78 -17.99
CA LEU A 764 37.12 25.72 -17.31
C LEU A 764 38.02 24.97 -16.32
N THR A 765 37.69 25.03 -15.02
CA THR A 765 38.43 24.36 -13.94
C THR A 765 38.67 22.88 -14.25
N ASP A 766 39.93 22.44 -14.23
CA ASP A 766 40.27 21.07 -14.57
C ASP A 766 40.07 20.10 -13.39
N ILE A 767 39.67 18.87 -13.69
CA ILE A 767 39.38 17.84 -12.68
C ILE A 767 40.52 16.84 -12.68
N THR A 768 41.39 16.95 -11.68
CA THR A 768 42.57 16.09 -11.53
C THR A 768 42.31 14.86 -10.65
N SER A 769 41.15 14.80 -9.97
CA SER A 769 40.80 13.66 -9.14
C SER A 769 40.43 12.41 -9.95
N ARG A 770 40.52 11.24 -9.31
CA ARG A 770 40.04 9.98 -9.89
C ARG A 770 38.52 10.00 -10.03
N ILE A 771 38.05 9.53 -11.18
CA ILE A 771 36.63 9.31 -11.46
C ILE A 771 36.27 7.86 -11.16
N PHE A 772 35.14 7.66 -10.50
CA PHE A 772 34.59 6.34 -10.21
C PHE A 772 33.23 6.18 -10.90
N VAL A 773 33.02 5.07 -11.59
CA VAL A 773 31.79 4.78 -12.35
C VAL A 773 30.94 3.76 -11.60
N TYR A 774 29.61 3.89 -11.74
CA TYR A 774 28.62 3.02 -11.11
C TYR A 774 27.58 2.60 -12.15
N HIS A 775 27.12 1.34 -12.10
CA HIS A 775 26.07 0.85 -13.00
C HIS A 775 24.65 1.09 -12.49
N SER A 776 24.48 1.60 -11.28
CA SER A 776 23.17 1.90 -10.72
C SER A 776 23.21 2.95 -9.61
N ALA A 777 22.05 3.55 -9.38
CA ALA A 777 21.72 4.34 -8.21
C ALA A 777 20.44 3.79 -7.57
N VAL A 778 20.18 4.13 -6.31
CA VAL A 778 18.97 3.75 -5.57
C VAL A 778 18.30 5.04 -5.09
N ALA A 779 17.07 5.25 -5.55
CA ALA A 779 16.19 6.29 -5.05
C ALA A 779 15.42 5.77 -3.83
N HIS A 780 15.36 6.57 -2.77
CA HIS A 780 14.47 6.38 -1.63
C HIS A 780 13.46 7.52 -1.65
N PHE A 781 12.17 7.25 -1.52
CA PHE A 781 11.14 8.29 -1.53
C PHE A 781 9.92 7.89 -0.70
N TYR A 782 9.15 8.88 -0.27
CA TYR A 782 7.94 8.67 0.51
C TYR A 782 6.77 8.32 -0.42
N ALA A 783 6.24 7.10 -0.30
CA ALA A 783 5.18 6.55 -1.15
C ALA A 783 4.24 5.63 -0.34
N PRO A 784 3.44 6.18 0.58
CA PRO A 784 2.59 5.38 1.49
C PRO A 784 1.47 4.63 0.76
N SER A 785 1.05 5.11 -0.41
CA SER A 785 0.07 4.44 -1.28
C SER A 785 0.66 3.17 -1.92
N ASP A 786 1.96 3.16 -2.20
CA ASP A 786 2.69 2.00 -2.72
C ASP A 786 3.08 0.99 -1.64
N THR A 787 3.67 -0.14 -2.05
CA THR A 787 4.24 -1.14 -1.14
C THR A 787 5.46 -0.56 -0.44
N SER A 788 5.24 0.08 0.70
CA SER A 788 6.24 0.82 1.48
C SER A 788 6.56 0.16 2.81
N GLY A 789 7.61 0.66 3.49
CA GLY A 789 7.97 0.27 4.86
C GLY A 789 7.07 0.92 5.90
N ILE A 790 7.33 0.63 7.18
CA ILE A 790 6.50 1.07 8.33
C ILE A 790 6.27 2.59 8.33
N ARG A 791 7.22 3.38 7.80
CA ARG A 791 7.14 4.85 7.73
C ARG A 791 6.77 5.40 6.35
N GLY A 792 6.20 4.57 5.47
CA GLY A 792 5.78 4.97 4.13
C GLY A 792 6.93 5.13 3.11
N MET A 793 8.17 4.81 3.48
CA MET A 793 9.33 4.91 2.57
C MET A 793 9.46 3.69 1.66
N THR A 794 9.78 3.93 0.40
CA THR A 794 10.10 2.92 -0.61
C THR A 794 11.47 3.17 -1.23
N ARG A 795 12.07 2.14 -1.83
CA ARG A 795 13.26 2.22 -2.66
C ARG A 795 12.98 1.76 -4.08
N GLU A 796 13.73 2.33 -5.01
CA GLU A 796 13.75 1.95 -6.42
C GLU A 796 15.18 2.01 -6.95
N ARG A 797 15.63 0.96 -7.65
CA ARG A 797 16.94 0.96 -8.31
C ARG A 797 16.82 1.49 -9.74
N ILE A 798 17.61 2.53 -10.02
CA ILE A 798 17.78 3.13 -11.35
C ILE A 798 19.05 2.55 -11.98
N ARG A 799 18.95 1.99 -13.18
CA ARG A 799 20.08 1.32 -13.85
C ARG A 799 20.63 2.12 -15.02
N SER A 800 21.95 2.12 -15.11
CA SER A 800 22.70 2.51 -16.30
C SER A 800 23.79 1.45 -16.53
N THR A 801 23.35 0.26 -16.93
CA THR A 801 24.18 -0.94 -17.05
C THR A 801 24.44 -1.24 -18.53
N PRO A 802 25.71 -1.27 -18.99
CA PRO A 802 26.04 -1.56 -20.40
C PRO A 802 25.63 -2.97 -20.83
N PHE A 803 25.62 -3.93 -19.90
CA PHE A 803 25.25 -5.32 -20.18
C PHE A 803 24.32 -5.87 -19.10
N TRP A 804 23.03 -5.95 -19.42
CA TRP A 804 21.96 -6.45 -18.57
C TRP A 804 21.13 -7.47 -19.36
N ARG A 805 21.26 -8.76 -19.00
CA ARG A 805 20.57 -9.87 -19.71
C ARG A 805 20.79 -9.85 -21.22
N GLY A 806 22.03 -9.61 -21.66
CA GLY A 806 22.41 -9.59 -23.07
C GLY A 806 22.29 -8.24 -23.78
N ARG A 807 21.77 -7.18 -23.15
CA ARG A 807 21.61 -5.85 -23.77
C ARG A 807 21.88 -4.69 -22.81
N ALA A 808 22.16 -3.50 -23.33
CA ALA A 808 22.28 -2.31 -22.48
C ALA A 808 20.92 -1.94 -21.85
N ARG A 809 20.95 -1.51 -20.58
CA ARG A 809 19.80 -0.97 -19.86
C ARG A 809 20.13 0.43 -19.36
N ARG A 810 19.43 1.42 -19.91
CA ARG A 810 19.57 2.85 -19.60
C ARG A 810 18.20 3.38 -19.18
N ASP A 811 17.96 3.41 -17.87
CA ASP A 811 16.68 3.80 -17.31
C ASP A 811 16.45 5.32 -17.46
N CYS A 812 15.18 5.72 -17.47
CA CYS A 812 14.77 7.12 -17.45
C CYS A 812 14.49 7.58 -16.02
N VAL A 813 14.72 8.87 -15.75
CA VAL A 813 14.57 9.51 -14.45
C VAL A 813 13.75 10.80 -14.54
N LEU A 814 13.05 11.13 -13.45
CA LEU A 814 12.48 12.45 -13.23
C LEU A 814 13.51 13.33 -12.53
N VAL A 815 13.86 14.43 -13.18
CA VAL A 815 14.76 15.45 -12.65
C VAL A 815 13.95 16.67 -12.24
N VAL A 816 14.15 17.15 -11.02
CA VAL A 816 13.49 18.35 -10.50
C VAL A 816 14.18 19.58 -11.07
N THR A 817 13.48 20.35 -11.91
CA THR A 817 14.01 21.56 -12.55
C THR A 817 13.53 22.83 -11.87
N ASN A 818 12.36 22.79 -11.22
CA ASN A 818 11.83 23.92 -10.45
C ASN A 818 10.89 23.45 -9.33
N GLN A 819 11.37 23.49 -8.09
CA GLN A 819 10.61 23.07 -6.90
C GLN A 819 9.38 23.94 -6.57
N LEU A 820 9.25 25.13 -7.15
CA LEU A 820 8.10 26.01 -6.91
C LEU A 820 6.89 25.67 -7.78
N ARG A 821 7.08 24.85 -8.82
CA ARG A 821 6.01 24.42 -9.70
C ARG A 821 5.58 23.02 -9.30
N SER A 822 4.26 22.81 -9.15
CA SER A 822 3.70 21.51 -8.85
C SER A 822 3.68 20.59 -10.07
N GLY A 823 3.60 19.29 -9.81
CA GLY A 823 3.46 18.27 -10.85
C GLY A 823 4.65 18.22 -11.80
N PHE A 824 4.38 17.69 -13.00
CA PHE A 824 5.37 17.62 -14.07
C PHE A 824 5.94 18.99 -14.51
N ARG A 825 5.24 20.10 -14.25
CA ARG A 825 5.70 21.45 -14.62
C ARG A 825 6.95 21.91 -13.88
N GLY A 826 7.25 21.29 -12.73
CA GLY A 826 8.47 21.49 -11.96
C GLY A 826 9.56 20.45 -12.23
N MET A 827 9.32 19.52 -13.16
CA MET A 827 10.18 18.38 -13.43
C MET A 827 10.44 18.22 -14.93
N SER A 828 11.40 17.36 -15.28
CA SER A 828 11.67 16.97 -16.66
C SER A 828 12.16 15.52 -16.72
N VAL A 829 11.96 14.86 -17.85
CA VAL A 829 12.42 13.49 -18.07
C VAL A 829 13.84 13.52 -18.63
N ALA A 830 14.69 12.62 -18.16
CA ALA A 830 15.99 12.38 -18.75
C ALA A 830 16.33 10.88 -18.77
N ARG A 831 17.13 10.43 -19.75
CA ARG A 831 17.66 9.06 -19.80
C ARG A 831 19.09 9.03 -19.29
N VAL A 832 19.42 8.10 -18.40
CA VAL A 832 20.74 8.04 -17.75
C VAL A 832 21.71 7.17 -18.53
N PHE A 833 22.82 7.77 -18.96
CA PHE A 833 23.90 7.09 -19.69
C PHE A 833 25.09 6.67 -18.82
N LEU A 834 25.35 7.36 -17.71
CA LEU A 834 26.44 7.03 -16.80
C LEU A 834 26.14 7.58 -15.40
N PHE A 835 26.41 6.79 -14.36
CA PHE A 835 26.56 7.32 -13.00
C PHE A 835 28.04 7.35 -12.64
N PHE A 836 28.50 8.46 -12.07
CA PHE A 836 29.90 8.61 -11.70
C PHE A 836 30.09 9.56 -10.52
N SER A 837 31.27 9.53 -9.91
CA SER A 837 31.67 10.51 -8.89
C SER A 837 33.11 10.95 -9.08
N PHE A 838 33.41 12.15 -8.62
CA PHE A 838 34.75 12.73 -8.61
C PHE A 838 34.88 13.69 -7.42
N LYS A 839 36.12 14.08 -7.08
CA LYS A 839 36.40 15.06 -6.04
C LYS A 839 36.93 16.36 -6.63
N HIS A 840 36.51 17.47 -6.06
CA HIS A 840 37.12 18.78 -6.33
C HIS A 840 37.12 19.56 -5.02
N ASP A 841 38.26 20.15 -4.64
CA ASP A 841 38.46 20.85 -3.37
C ASP A 841 37.95 20.07 -2.13
N ASN A 842 38.28 18.78 -2.06
CA ASN A 842 37.83 17.83 -1.03
C ASN A 842 36.30 17.60 -0.94
N ILE A 843 35.51 18.18 -1.84
CA ILE A 843 34.08 17.93 -1.97
C ILE A 843 33.87 16.77 -2.94
N LEU A 844 33.08 15.77 -2.53
CA LEU A 844 32.66 14.67 -3.40
C LEU A 844 31.43 15.09 -4.19
N TYR A 845 31.54 15.07 -5.51
CA TYR A 845 30.42 15.31 -6.43
C TYR A 845 29.93 13.97 -6.96
N GLN A 846 28.65 13.69 -6.74
CA GLN A 846 27.99 12.48 -7.26
C GLN A 846 27.05 12.87 -8.39
N CYS A 847 27.31 12.35 -9.58
CA CYS A 847 26.75 12.87 -10.81
C CYS A 847 26.16 11.77 -11.71
N ALA A 848 25.30 12.21 -12.63
CA ALA A 848 24.80 11.42 -13.72
C ALA A 848 25.02 12.15 -15.05
N LEU A 849 25.52 11.43 -16.07
CA LEU A 849 25.45 11.86 -17.46
C LEU A 849 24.08 11.46 -18.01
N ILE A 850 23.33 12.44 -18.49
CA ILE A 850 21.95 12.26 -18.92
C ILE A 850 21.69 12.84 -20.31
N HIS A 851 20.65 12.34 -20.97
CA HIS A 851 20.06 12.90 -22.19
C HIS A 851 18.66 13.42 -21.90
N TRP A 852 18.44 14.71 -22.14
CA TRP A 852 17.16 15.36 -21.85
C TRP A 852 16.05 14.96 -22.80
N PHE A 853 14.82 15.01 -22.29
CA PHE A 853 13.59 14.99 -23.08
C PHE A 853 12.86 16.32 -22.92
N ASN A 854 12.34 16.84 -24.02
CA ASN A 854 11.52 18.06 -24.04
C ASN A 854 10.04 17.69 -23.94
N ALA A 855 9.29 18.44 -23.13
CA ALA A 855 7.84 18.33 -23.09
C ALA A 855 7.23 18.71 -24.45
N VAL A 856 6.22 17.95 -24.88
CA VAL A 856 5.43 18.23 -26.07
C VAL A 856 4.17 18.97 -25.62
N GLY A 857 4.15 20.29 -25.83
CA GLY A 857 3.07 21.16 -25.38
C GLY A 857 3.19 21.60 -23.92
N GLN A 858 2.17 22.32 -23.44
CA GLN A 858 2.12 22.92 -22.08
C GLN A 858 1.11 22.25 -21.14
N ARG A 859 0.44 21.19 -21.62
CA ARG A 859 -0.61 20.44 -20.91
C ARG A 859 -0.53 18.96 -21.28
N PRO A 860 -1.08 18.05 -20.45
CA PRO A 860 -1.23 16.65 -20.80
C PRO A 860 -2.05 16.44 -22.08
N ASP A 861 -1.83 15.31 -22.75
CA ASP A 861 -2.64 14.87 -23.88
C ASP A 861 -4.10 14.68 -23.48
N VAL A 862 -5.02 15.16 -24.32
CA VAL A 862 -6.45 15.26 -24.00
C VAL A 862 -7.13 13.88 -24.01
N LYS A 863 -6.56 12.90 -24.72
CA LYS A 863 -7.13 11.55 -24.84
C LYS A 863 -6.71 10.66 -23.69
N THR A 864 -5.42 10.73 -23.32
CA THR A 864 -4.80 9.84 -22.35
C THR A 864 -4.66 10.43 -20.95
N GLY A 865 -4.66 11.76 -20.84
CA GLY A 865 -4.34 12.48 -19.60
C GLY A 865 -2.85 12.44 -19.25
N MET A 866 -1.98 11.89 -20.09
CA MET A 866 -0.54 11.77 -19.83
C MET A 866 0.24 12.94 -20.46
N TRP A 867 1.30 13.40 -19.80
CA TRP A 867 2.25 14.32 -20.43
C TRP A 867 2.97 13.62 -21.58
N MET A 868 3.29 14.35 -22.64
CA MET A 868 4.08 13.84 -23.75
C MET A 868 5.49 14.45 -23.73
N VAL A 869 6.48 13.65 -24.09
CA VAL A 869 7.89 14.07 -24.16
C VAL A 869 8.57 13.50 -25.40
N LYS A 870 9.59 14.20 -25.91
CA LYS A 870 10.44 13.75 -27.02
C LYS A 870 11.92 13.90 -26.67
N PRO A 871 12.82 13.01 -27.12
CA PRO A 871 14.25 13.20 -26.90
C PRO A 871 14.72 14.55 -27.43
N SER A 872 15.55 15.25 -26.65
CA SER A 872 16.03 16.60 -26.96
C SER A 872 17.33 16.54 -27.76
N TYR A 873 17.44 17.37 -28.79
CA TYR A 873 18.63 17.50 -29.64
C TYR A 873 19.00 18.97 -29.78
N TYR A 874 20.30 19.28 -29.88
CA TYR A 874 20.79 20.61 -30.19
C TYR A 874 20.62 20.89 -31.70
N GLY A 875 20.00 22.02 -32.03
CA GLY A 875 19.72 22.42 -33.42
C GLY A 875 18.49 21.73 -34.03
N THR A 876 18.23 22.00 -35.31
CA THR A 876 17.09 21.43 -36.06
C THR A 876 17.38 20.05 -36.63
N SER A 877 18.65 19.62 -36.69
CA SER A 877 19.06 18.28 -37.11
C SER A 877 19.15 17.35 -35.90
N SER A 878 18.51 16.16 -35.97
CA SER A 878 18.49 15.14 -34.90
C SER A 878 19.85 14.46 -34.64
N GLN A 879 20.97 15.13 -34.92
CA GLN A 879 22.32 14.54 -34.88
C GLN A 879 23.01 14.71 -33.52
N HIS A 880 22.69 15.76 -32.75
CA HIS A 880 23.40 16.05 -31.51
C HIS A 880 22.49 15.94 -30.29
N PRO A 881 22.55 14.85 -29.50
CA PRO A 881 21.70 14.71 -28.32
C PRO A 881 22.00 15.81 -27.29
N SER A 882 20.95 16.33 -26.66
CA SER A 882 21.06 17.30 -25.57
C SER A 882 21.54 16.61 -24.29
N LEU A 883 22.85 16.39 -24.22
CA LEU A 883 23.53 15.77 -23.09
C LEU A 883 23.85 16.82 -22.02
N ALA A 884 23.76 16.40 -20.75
CA ALA A 884 24.15 17.21 -19.61
C ALA A 884 24.69 16.33 -18.47
N VAL A 885 25.49 16.93 -17.59
CA VAL A 885 25.87 16.35 -16.31
C VAL A 885 25.03 17.01 -15.23
N VAL A 886 24.35 16.21 -14.42
CA VAL A 886 23.55 16.68 -13.29
C VAL A 886 24.00 16.02 -11.99
N HIS A 887 23.84 16.72 -10.88
CA HIS A 887 24.04 16.13 -9.56
C HIS A 887 22.90 15.15 -9.28
N ILE A 888 23.19 14.01 -8.64
CA ILE A 888 22.16 12.98 -8.37
C ILE A 888 21.05 13.49 -7.44
N ASP A 889 21.33 14.46 -6.56
CA ASP A 889 20.34 15.14 -5.70
C ASP A 889 19.20 15.82 -6.49
N THR A 890 19.40 16.10 -7.79
CA THR A 890 18.34 16.66 -8.65
C THR A 890 17.38 15.59 -9.16
N ILE A 891 17.79 14.31 -9.10
CA ILE A 891 16.97 13.18 -9.50
C ILE A 891 16.00 12.86 -8.36
N LEU A 892 14.70 12.84 -8.66
CA LEU A 892 13.68 12.46 -7.70
C LEU A 892 13.57 10.94 -7.60
N ARG A 893 13.45 10.28 -8.74
CA ARG A 893 13.28 8.82 -8.91
C ARG A 893 13.37 8.42 -10.38
N GLY A 894 13.31 7.13 -10.68
CA GLY A 894 13.07 6.63 -12.03
C GLY A 894 11.68 7.03 -12.55
N VAL A 895 11.54 7.11 -13.87
CA VAL A 895 10.26 7.39 -14.53
C VAL A 895 10.04 6.45 -15.70
N HIS A 896 8.82 5.94 -15.78
CA HIS A 896 8.41 5.11 -16.90
C HIS A 896 7.84 6.00 -18.02
N ILE A 897 8.31 5.78 -19.24
CA ILE A 897 7.78 6.43 -20.43
C ILE A 897 7.34 5.38 -21.46
N LEU A 898 6.19 5.60 -22.08
CA LEU A 898 5.53 4.67 -23.00
C LEU A 898 5.59 5.23 -24.42
N PRO A 899 5.98 4.44 -25.44
CA PRO A 899 6.01 4.93 -26.82
C PRO A 899 4.65 5.44 -27.31
N VAL A 900 4.68 6.50 -28.13
CA VAL A 900 3.56 6.87 -29.01
C VAL A 900 3.73 6.11 -30.33
N TYR A 901 2.95 5.04 -30.52
CA TYR A 901 3.16 4.07 -31.60
C TYR A 901 2.71 4.55 -32.99
N GLY A 902 1.79 5.52 -33.07
CA GLY A 902 1.17 5.94 -34.32
C GLY A 902 0.16 4.94 -34.88
N ARG A 903 -0.35 5.20 -36.09
CA ARG A 903 -1.43 4.42 -36.74
C ARG A 903 -0.95 3.17 -37.47
N ASN A 904 0.33 3.09 -37.80
CA ASN A 904 0.88 1.97 -38.54
C ASN A 904 1.06 0.75 -37.62
N LEU A 905 0.93 -0.45 -38.21
CA LEU A 905 1.23 -1.70 -37.51
C LEU A 905 2.72 -1.79 -37.20
N ILE A 906 3.04 -2.33 -36.03
CA ILE A 906 4.40 -2.43 -35.54
C ILE A 906 5.08 -3.69 -36.10
N PRO A 907 6.32 -3.59 -36.62
CA PRO A 907 7.06 -4.76 -37.07
C PRO A 907 7.34 -5.75 -35.93
N SER A 908 7.06 -7.03 -36.14
CA SER A 908 7.18 -8.10 -35.13
C SER A 908 8.61 -8.34 -34.61
N ARG A 909 9.63 -7.90 -35.34
CA ARG A 909 11.05 -8.07 -34.98
C ARG A 909 11.57 -7.06 -33.96
N LEU A 910 10.78 -6.05 -33.59
CA LEU A 910 11.21 -5.04 -32.64
C LEU A 910 11.28 -5.63 -31.22
N HIS A 911 12.34 -5.28 -30.51
CA HIS A 911 12.55 -5.72 -29.13
C HIS A 911 12.45 -4.54 -28.19
N TYR A 912 11.80 -4.73 -27.03
CA TYR A 912 11.52 -3.67 -26.05
C TYR A 912 12.74 -2.84 -25.62
N SER A 913 13.92 -3.45 -25.62
CA SER A 913 15.17 -2.77 -25.25
C SER A 913 15.53 -1.63 -26.21
N MET A 914 14.96 -1.64 -27.42
CA MET A 914 15.19 -0.65 -28.46
C MET A 914 14.11 0.44 -28.47
N SER A 915 13.05 0.31 -27.67
CA SER A 915 11.91 1.22 -27.73
C SER A 915 12.29 2.67 -27.43
N LEU A 916 13.19 2.90 -26.48
CA LEU A 916 13.70 4.25 -26.16
C LEU A 916 14.58 4.85 -27.27
N ASP A 917 15.03 4.04 -28.23
CA ASP A 917 15.92 4.46 -29.32
C ASP A 917 15.17 4.62 -30.66
N ILE A 918 14.05 3.90 -30.84
CA ILE A 918 13.29 3.87 -32.10
C ILE A 918 12.17 4.90 -32.14
N PHE A 919 11.44 5.09 -31.04
CA PHE A 919 10.29 5.98 -31.03
C PHE A 919 10.72 7.43 -30.72
N SER A 920 10.07 8.38 -31.38
CA SER A 920 10.42 9.80 -31.28
C SER A 920 9.65 10.55 -30.20
N THR A 921 8.51 10.02 -29.75
CA THR A 921 7.63 10.64 -28.75
C THR A 921 7.14 9.58 -27.78
N PHE A 922 7.00 9.97 -26.52
CA PHE A 922 6.60 9.09 -25.43
C PHE A 922 5.58 9.77 -24.51
N TYR A 923 4.64 9.00 -23.98
CA TYR A 923 3.82 9.40 -22.83
C TYR A 923 4.60 9.20 -21.53
N VAL A 924 4.58 10.17 -20.64
CA VAL A 924 5.07 10.05 -19.27
C VAL A 924 4.03 9.28 -18.48
N ASN A 925 4.35 8.04 -18.11
CA ASN A 925 3.39 7.14 -17.51
C ASN A 925 3.23 7.42 -16.01
N HIS A 926 2.28 8.29 -15.66
CA HIS A 926 1.90 8.53 -14.27
C HIS A 926 1.13 7.36 -13.64
N TYR A 927 0.74 6.34 -14.41
CA TYR A 927 0.15 5.11 -13.89
C TYR A 927 1.22 4.04 -13.56
N ALA A 928 2.52 4.30 -13.70
CA ALA A 928 3.55 3.31 -13.39
C ALA A 928 3.44 2.76 -11.94
N ASP A 929 3.05 3.61 -11.00
CA ASP A 929 2.76 3.30 -9.60
C ASP A 929 1.97 4.45 -8.96
N HIS A 930 1.63 4.34 -7.66
CA HIS A 930 0.80 5.34 -6.99
C HIS A 930 1.54 6.65 -6.75
N HIS A 931 2.81 6.60 -6.36
CA HIS A 931 3.62 7.80 -6.16
C HIS A 931 3.81 8.60 -7.47
N ALA A 932 4.03 7.93 -8.61
CA ALA A 932 4.09 8.58 -9.92
C ALA A 932 2.76 9.29 -10.25
N ASN A 933 1.62 8.70 -9.91
CA ASN A 933 0.30 9.30 -10.10
C ASN A 933 0.12 10.56 -9.23
N GLU A 934 0.66 10.56 -8.01
CA GLU A 934 0.56 11.68 -7.07
C GLU A 934 1.47 12.86 -7.45
N ILE A 935 2.71 12.60 -7.90
CA ILE A 935 3.72 13.66 -8.09
C ILE A 935 3.79 14.23 -9.51
N ILE A 936 3.35 13.50 -10.53
CA ILE A 936 3.44 13.94 -11.93
C ILE A 936 2.24 14.83 -12.30
N PHE A 937 1.11 14.66 -11.61
CA PHE A 937 -0.14 15.35 -11.92
C PHE A 937 -0.25 16.76 -11.30
#